data_AF-A0A535FQT4-F1
#
_entry.id   AF-A0A535FQT4-F1
#
_cell.length_a   1.000
_cell.length_b   1.000
_cell.length_c   1.000
_cell.angle_alpha   90.00
_cell.angle_beta   90.00
_cell.angle_gamma   90.00
#
_symmetry.space_group_name_H-M   'P 1'
#
loop_
_entity.id
_entity.type
_entity.pdbx_description
1 polymer ?
#
loop_
_entity_poly.entity_id
_entity_poly.type
_entity_poly.pdbx_seq_one_letter_code
_entity_poly.pdbx_strand_id
1 'polypeptide(L)'
;MSHTPAMIIASTTKVPGRLLFSEGLVHYLLRPFKPGILLDPFSGAGAALFAASALGWYTKGIELLSVGIYATQARLAANRVNMPIFKQTVANLLQINFAEYHGQTYSLKHIAITKGAFPEEEEKQLIGYIAYCKQMVNDTDIQTLLLFAAFCTLEDISYTRKDGQYLRWDMRSGRSLGNIPFNKGPILTFQEAITRKLKQIISDLEGNCVQQSLFEDTDPPRTLLTSPEMYQGSCLDVLPRIAQSSIDVVLTSPPYANRYDYTRTYALELVYLGCNDEQVKQLRQELLSCTVENKSKRDRIEEYYKFLGREVDFDIINTTFQEQRALQEVLSILDTYLAQKQLNNPGIASLVRNYFYEMCFVVYELARILKPGGTVIMVNDNVQYAGEEVPVDLILSDFAQSFGLTTKHIWTLNRGKGNSSQQMGNHGRTELRKCVYVWEKDNRMAITRDQLLIEAHQINYQLRSTFFYRKLKEYKVLTFPSIVANITPLAELYNWDQRADWGISEDAFTYISKHEDLKLIQVFCHPKLLREYPVLLAYYRNIAALSQKSVSYLIGVNVAKYETDQDNKTSLNDTQISLLVRLFNEHMSLIIDSSIQSFTEQELQGLLLTSTGAQIDGAWRNAIGEEAEKVVQRLLVKEAVKLGLLSAFIPRNGTNMEPFTPEYFETQLGNIGSYRGIMLNNQTSILFSSEPDISLIGRNGTTSGVIEVKGGTDHAGALERYGAAKKSFEDTLRSAPQAKTILVASCITPEALQRIKEDGTIFKYFNLTQIMKEKQKYSEFVECVFMLLDENHKVCE
;
A
#
# COMPACT_ATOMS: atom_id res chain seq x y z
N MET A 1 19.55 13.68 43.33
CA MET A 1 18.60 12.73 43.96
C MET A 1 17.29 13.42 44.32
N SER A 2 16.35 13.46 43.38
CA SER A 2 14.90 13.58 43.64
C SER A 2 14.21 13.35 42.30
N HIS A 3 13.48 12.24 42.18
CA HIS A 3 12.81 11.84 40.94
C HIS A 3 11.36 12.34 40.93
N THR A 4 10.78 12.57 39.75
CA THR A 4 9.39 13.00 39.66
C THR A 4 8.40 11.86 39.93
N PRO A 5 7.21 12.18 40.47
CA PRO A 5 6.11 11.25 40.69
C PRO A 5 5.68 10.42 39.47
N ALA A 6 5.83 10.97 38.26
CA ALA A 6 5.41 10.38 36.99
C ALA A 6 6.34 9.30 36.43
N MET A 7 7.50 9.07 37.04
CA MET A 7 8.56 8.20 36.52
C MET A 7 8.31 6.71 36.83
N ILE A 8 7.54 6.40 37.88
CA ILE A 8 7.51 5.05 38.46
C ILE A 8 6.22 4.27 38.14
N ILE A 9 5.13 4.96 37.78
CA ILE A 9 3.89 4.34 37.25
C ILE A 9 4.15 3.54 35.94
N ALA A 10 5.20 3.88 35.18
CA ALA A 10 5.61 3.11 34.01
C ALA A 10 6.36 1.80 34.35
N SER A 11 6.94 1.70 35.55
CA SER A 11 7.67 0.50 36.01
C SER A 11 6.76 -0.58 36.61
N THR A 12 5.55 -0.20 37.02
CA THR A 12 4.55 -1.10 37.62
C THR A 12 3.69 -1.83 36.58
N THR A 13 3.61 -1.31 35.35
CA THR A 13 3.05 -2.03 34.20
C THR A 13 4.17 -2.83 33.52
N LYS A 14 4.58 -3.96 34.12
CA LYS A 14 5.38 -4.95 33.40
C LYS A 14 4.58 -5.38 32.16
N VAL A 15 4.96 -4.87 30.99
CA VAL A 15 4.48 -5.32 29.69
C VAL A 15 5.41 -6.45 29.25
N PRO A 16 5.00 -7.73 29.32
CA PRO A 16 5.80 -8.81 28.77
C PRO A 16 5.84 -8.62 27.24
N GLY A 17 7.01 -8.76 26.63
CA GLY A 17 7.14 -8.86 25.17
C GLY A 17 7.43 -7.56 24.40
N ARG A 18 7.52 -6.40 25.05
CA ARG A 18 8.03 -5.15 24.43
C ARG A 18 9.39 -4.80 25.02
N LEU A 19 10.38 -4.49 24.18
CA LEU A 19 11.53 -3.69 24.64
C LEU A 19 10.97 -2.30 24.97
N LEU A 20 10.58 -2.10 26.22
CA LEU A 20 10.17 -0.79 26.72
C LEU A 20 11.38 0.15 26.57
N PHE A 21 11.18 1.29 25.91
CA PHE A 21 12.14 2.38 25.97
C PHE A 21 12.35 2.74 27.45
N SER A 22 13.54 2.46 27.96
CA SER A 22 13.96 3.05 29.23
C SER A 22 14.18 4.54 29.02
N GLU A 23 13.96 5.33 30.06
CA GLU A 23 14.19 6.76 30.01
C GLU A 23 15.62 7.08 29.54
N GLY A 24 16.61 6.39 30.12
CA GLY A 24 18.02 6.54 29.74
C GLY A 24 18.29 6.23 28.26
N LEU A 25 17.59 5.26 27.66
CA LEU A 25 17.68 4.99 26.24
C LEU A 25 17.09 6.15 25.41
N VAL A 26 15.94 6.69 25.80
CA VAL A 26 15.33 7.85 25.12
C VAL A 26 16.28 9.06 25.17
N HIS A 27 16.83 9.35 26.34
CA HIS A 27 17.81 10.43 26.53
C HIS A 27 19.03 10.25 25.64
N TYR A 28 19.60 9.05 25.60
CA TYR A 28 20.74 8.72 24.75
C TYR A 28 20.42 8.92 23.27
N LEU A 29 19.27 8.41 22.81
CA LEU A 29 18.84 8.48 21.41
C LEU A 29 18.52 9.92 20.97
N LEU A 30 18.02 10.77 21.86
CA LEU A 30 17.66 12.15 21.55
C LEU A 30 18.80 13.16 21.70
N ARG A 31 19.91 12.78 22.36
CA ARG A 31 21.10 13.64 22.58
C ARG A 31 21.61 14.34 21.29
N PRO A 32 21.63 13.72 20.10
CA PRO A 32 22.11 14.38 18.89
C PRO A 32 21.18 15.46 18.32
N PHE A 33 19.92 15.54 18.79
CA PHE A 33 18.86 16.34 18.18
C PHE A 33 18.50 17.55 19.04
N LYS A 34 18.03 18.63 18.39
CA LYS A 34 17.41 19.76 19.08
C LYS A 34 15.92 19.47 19.32
N PRO A 35 15.33 19.91 20.45
CA PRO A 35 13.92 19.72 20.72
C PRO A 35 13.03 20.29 19.60
N GLY A 36 12.15 19.44 19.08
CA GLY A 36 11.13 19.76 18.09
C GLY A 36 9.85 18.96 18.39
N ILE A 37 9.24 18.39 17.35
CA ILE A 37 8.08 17.51 17.46
C ILE A 37 8.52 16.05 17.36
N LEU A 38 8.24 15.28 18.42
CA LEU A 38 8.46 13.84 18.47
C LEU A 38 7.14 13.08 18.36
N LEU A 39 7.10 12.06 17.50
CA LEU A 39 5.96 11.16 17.35
C LEU A 39 6.32 9.73 17.80
N ASP A 40 5.45 9.10 18.57
CA ASP A 40 5.42 7.64 18.76
C ASP A 40 4.08 7.06 18.24
N PRO A 41 4.04 6.46 17.03
CA PRO A 41 2.82 5.87 16.47
C PRO A 41 2.34 4.61 17.20
N PHE A 42 3.11 4.12 18.18
CA PHE A 42 2.76 2.95 18.99
C PHE A 42 3.02 3.24 20.48
N SER A 43 2.54 4.38 20.96
CA SER A 43 2.97 5.00 22.22
C SER A 43 2.76 4.19 23.50
N GLY A 44 1.84 3.22 23.55
CA GLY A 44 1.60 2.42 24.76
C GLY A 44 1.24 3.31 25.95
N ALA A 45 1.98 3.14 27.06
CA ALA A 45 1.86 3.98 28.27
C ALA A 45 2.65 5.31 28.20
N GLY A 46 3.14 5.67 27.00
CA GLY A 46 3.79 6.95 26.71
C GLY A 46 5.22 7.09 27.24
N ALA A 47 5.93 6.01 27.59
CA ALA A 47 7.28 6.10 28.18
C ALA A 47 8.23 7.03 27.40
N ALA A 48 8.30 6.87 26.08
CA ALA A 48 9.10 7.74 25.20
C ALA A 48 8.60 9.19 25.19
N LEU A 49 7.28 9.40 25.19
CA LEU A 49 6.67 10.73 25.18
C LEU A 49 6.99 11.52 26.44
N PHE A 50 6.83 10.91 27.63
CA PHE A 50 7.13 11.59 28.90
C PHE A 50 8.63 11.87 29.04
N ALA A 51 9.49 10.93 28.64
CA ALA A 51 10.95 11.12 28.69
C ALA A 51 11.40 12.26 27.76
N ALA A 52 10.90 12.29 26.52
CA ALA A 52 11.21 13.37 25.57
C ALA A 52 10.59 14.71 25.99
N SER A 53 9.38 14.70 26.55
CA SER A 53 8.74 15.91 27.06
C SER A 53 9.51 16.56 28.23
N ALA A 54 10.11 15.75 29.11
CA ALA A 54 11.02 16.26 30.14
C ALA A 54 12.28 16.92 29.56
N LEU A 55 12.66 16.58 28.32
CA LEU A 55 13.74 17.24 27.57
C LEU A 55 13.26 18.44 26.74
N GLY A 56 12.00 18.86 26.86
CA GLY A 56 11.44 20.03 26.17
C GLY A 56 10.87 19.74 24.78
N TRP A 57 10.70 18.48 24.40
CA TRP A 57 10.07 18.12 23.13
C TRP A 57 8.55 18.29 23.18
N TYR A 58 7.93 18.67 22.07
CA TYR A 58 6.49 18.51 21.87
C TYR A 58 6.23 17.07 21.42
N THR A 59 5.46 16.32 22.20
CA THR A 59 5.32 14.88 21.98
C THR A 59 3.90 14.51 21.58
N LYS A 60 3.79 13.67 20.55
CA LYS A 60 2.54 13.13 20.03
C LYS A 60 2.59 11.61 20.09
N GLY A 61 1.54 10.99 20.63
CA GLY A 61 1.40 9.54 20.73
C GLY A 61 0.16 9.04 20.01
N ILE A 62 0.27 7.90 19.34
CA ILE A 62 -0.89 7.14 18.84
C ILE A 62 -0.95 5.84 19.65
N GLU A 63 -2.11 5.49 20.20
CA GLU A 63 -2.32 4.23 20.90
C GLU A 63 -3.74 3.72 20.67
N LEU A 64 -3.87 2.45 20.34
CA LEU A 64 -5.15 1.83 20.05
C LEU A 64 -5.84 1.33 21.32
N LEU A 65 -5.09 0.68 22.21
CA LEU A 65 -5.63 0.05 23.41
C LEU A 65 -5.87 1.09 24.49
N SER A 66 -7.09 1.10 25.03
CA SER A 66 -7.49 1.97 26.15
C SER A 66 -6.59 1.82 27.38
N VAL A 67 -5.93 0.68 27.53
CA VAL A 67 -4.93 0.40 28.59
C VAL A 67 -3.78 1.41 28.59
N GLY A 68 -3.17 1.68 27.43
CA GLY A 68 -2.05 2.61 27.32
C GLY A 68 -2.49 4.07 27.52
N ILE A 69 -3.66 4.40 26.98
CA ILE A 69 -4.30 5.72 27.18
C ILE A 69 -4.59 5.96 28.67
N TYR A 70 -5.17 4.99 29.35
CA TYR A 70 -5.51 5.09 30.77
C TYR A 70 -4.26 5.24 31.65
N ALA A 71 -3.20 4.49 31.36
CA ALA A 71 -1.91 4.65 32.03
C ALA A 71 -1.31 6.06 31.80
N THR A 72 -1.42 6.59 30.58
CA THR A 72 -0.97 7.95 30.26
C THR A 72 -1.77 9.01 31.02
N GLN A 73 -3.09 8.87 31.11
CA GLN A 73 -3.96 9.75 31.89
C GLN A 73 -3.61 9.73 33.39
N ALA A 74 -3.36 8.55 33.96
CA ALA A 74 -2.95 8.42 35.36
C ALA A 74 -1.59 9.10 35.62
N ARG A 75 -0.65 9.02 34.68
CA ARG A 75 0.64 9.74 34.78
C ARG A 75 0.47 11.26 34.71
N LEU A 76 -0.45 11.76 33.88
CA LEU A 76 -0.78 13.19 33.86
C LEU A 76 -1.44 13.65 35.16
N ALA A 77 -2.36 12.85 35.71
CA ALA A 77 -2.99 13.11 37.01
C ALA A 77 -1.94 13.14 38.15
N ALA A 78 -0.98 12.20 38.13
CA ALA A 78 0.12 12.15 39.09
C ALA A 78 0.98 13.43 39.12
N ASN A 79 1.09 14.14 38.00
CA ASN A 79 1.84 15.41 37.95
C ASN A 79 1.04 16.62 38.47
N ARG A 80 -0.29 16.52 38.51
CA ARG A 80 -1.19 17.61 38.93
C ARG A 80 -1.74 17.44 40.35
N VAL A 81 -1.71 16.21 40.87
CA VAL A 81 -2.34 15.87 42.15
C VAL A 81 -1.79 16.68 43.32
N ASN A 82 -2.68 17.16 44.20
CA ASN A 82 -2.30 17.76 45.46
C ASN A 82 -1.90 16.66 46.47
N MET A 83 -0.60 16.53 46.74
CA MET A 83 -0.05 15.46 47.57
C MET A 83 -0.60 15.38 49.00
N PRO A 84 -0.70 16.49 49.78
CA PRO A 84 -1.35 16.47 51.09
C PRO A 84 -2.78 15.92 51.06
N ILE A 85 -3.60 16.38 50.11
CA ILE A 85 -4.99 15.92 49.98
C ILE A 85 -5.03 14.44 49.60
N PHE A 86 -4.21 14.03 48.62
CA PHE A 86 -4.13 12.64 48.18
C PHE A 86 -3.78 11.67 49.33
N LYS A 87 -2.78 12.00 50.15
CA LYS A 87 -2.41 11.18 51.31
C LYS A 87 -3.55 11.07 52.33
N GLN A 88 -4.23 12.18 52.62
CA GLN A 88 -5.37 12.17 53.53
C GLN A 88 -6.50 11.32 52.99
N THR A 89 -6.81 11.44 51.69
CA THR A 89 -7.82 10.62 51.03
C THR A 89 -7.46 9.14 51.08
N VAL A 90 -6.21 8.76 50.81
CA VAL A 90 -5.74 7.37 50.91
C VAL A 90 -5.85 6.85 52.34
N ALA A 91 -5.46 7.64 53.35
CA ALA A 91 -5.55 7.23 54.75
C ALA A 91 -6.99 6.95 55.19
N ASN A 92 -7.94 7.80 54.79
CA ASN A 92 -9.36 7.61 55.04
C ASN A 92 -9.91 6.39 54.28
N LEU A 93 -9.56 6.28 53.01
CA LEU A 93 -10.03 5.22 52.12
C LEU A 93 -9.61 3.83 52.60
N LEU A 94 -8.40 3.68 53.16
CA LEU A 94 -7.91 2.37 53.65
C LEU A 94 -8.63 1.87 54.92
N GLN A 95 -9.48 2.67 55.55
CA GLN A 95 -10.31 2.25 56.69
C GLN A 95 -11.69 1.69 56.27
N ILE A 96 -12.00 1.73 54.98
CA ILE A 96 -13.34 1.42 54.46
C ILE A 96 -13.45 -0.07 54.13
N ASN A 97 -14.60 -0.66 54.48
CA ASN A 97 -14.98 -1.98 53.98
C ASN A 97 -15.69 -1.84 52.63
N PHE A 98 -14.98 -2.10 51.53
CA PHE A 98 -15.53 -1.83 50.20
C PHE A 98 -16.69 -2.76 49.81
N ALA A 99 -16.80 -3.94 50.41
CA ALA A 99 -17.94 -4.84 50.16
C ALA A 99 -19.30 -4.19 50.47
N GLU A 100 -19.36 -3.18 51.34
CA GLU A 100 -20.59 -2.44 51.66
C GLU A 100 -21.05 -1.52 50.51
N TYR A 101 -20.14 -1.17 49.60
CA TYR A 101 -20.40 -0.30 48.44
C TYR A 101 -20.58 -1.09 47.14
N HIS A 102 -20.63 -2.42 47.20
CA HIS A 102 -20.88 -3.25 46.02
C HIS A 102 -22.22 -2.87 45.37
N GLY A 103 -22.22 -2.75 44.05
CA GLY A 103 -23.43 -2.46 43.27
C GLY A 103 -23.31 -2.98 41.85
N GLN A 104 -24.42 -3.49 41.31
CA GLN A 104 -24.47 -4.16 40.00
C GLN A 104 -24.04 -3.24 38.85
N THR A 105 -24.21 -1.92 39.00
CA THR A 105 -23.81 -0.88 38.04
C THR A 105 -22.30 -0.88 37.71
N TYR A 106 -21.46 -1.24 38.68
CA TYR A 106 -20.00 -1.23 38.54
C TYR A 106 -19.40 -2.62 38.34
N SER A 107 -20.25 -3.64 38.11
CA SER A 107 -19.82 -5.02 37.90
C SER A 107 -18.93 -5.16 36.66
N LEU A 108 -17.92 -6.02 36.76
CA LEU A 108 -17.03 -6.32 35.65
C LEU A 108 -17.76 -7.19 34.62
N LYS A 109 -17.84 -6.69 33.38
CA LYS A 109 -18.45 -7.42 32.26
C LYS A 109 -17.46 -8.44 31.71
N HIS A 110 -17.23 -9.50 32.46
CA HIS A 110 -16.29 -10.56 32.09
C HIS A 110 -16.60 -11.16 30.71
N ILE A 111 -15.53 -11.32 29.92
CA ILE A 111 -15.55 -12.02 28.64
C ILE A 111 -15.16 -13.49 28.86
N ALA A 112 -15.30 -14.34 27.83
CA ALA A 112 -15.08 -15.78 27.95
C ALA A 112 -13.73 -16.15 28.61
N ILE A 113 -12.67 -15.42 28.24
CA ILE A 113 -11.29 -15.64 28.69
C ILE A 113 -10.96 -15.00 30.05
N THR A 114 -11.85 -14.20 30.64
CA THR A 114 -11.67 -13.61 31.98
C THR A 114 -12.71 -14.07 32.99
N LYS A 115 -13.77 -14.78 32.55
CA LYS A 115 -14.81 -15.29 33.44
C LYS A 115 -14.24 -16.20 34.53
N GLY A 116 -14.49 -15.84 35.79
CA GLY A 116 -13.97 -16.56 36.96
C GLY A 116 -12.50 -16.29 37.27
N ALA A 117 -11.93 -15.20 36.74
CA ALA A 117 -10.54 -14.83 36.99
C ALA A 117 -10.27 -14.46 38.45
N PHE A 118 -11.27 -14.01 39.19
CA PHE A 118 -11.14 -13.55 40.58
C PHE A 118 -11.83 -14.51 41.57
N PRO A 119 -11.32 -14.63 42.80
CA PRO A 119 -12.13 -15.12 43.91
C PRO A 119 -13.33 -14.18 44.14
N GLU A 120 -14.51 -14.74 44.42
CA GLU A 120 -15.78 -13.98 44.49
C GLU A 120 -15.74 -12.83 45.51
N GLU A 121 -15.18 -13.07 46.69
CA GLU A 121 -15.08 -12.05 47.75
C GLU A 121 -14.12 -10.92 47.36
N GLU A 122 -13.03 -11.23 46.65
CA GLU A 122 -12.07 -10.21 46.21
C GLU A 122 -12.62 -9.37 45.04
N GLU A 123 -13.43 -9.99 44.16
CA GLU A 123 -14.14 -9.27 43.12
C GLU A 123 -15.20 -8.30 43.69
N LYS A 124 -15.93 -8.73 44.73
CA LYS A 124 -16.88 -7.85 45.45
C LYS A 124 -16.18 -6.64 46.05
N GLN A 125 -15.02 -6.84 46.69
CA GLN A 125 -14.21 -5.75 47.25
C GLN A 125 -13.70 -4.80 46.14
N LEU A 126 -13.20 -5.32 45.02
CA LEU A 126 -12.78 -4.53 43.86
C LEU A 126 -13.93 -3.68 43.30
N ILE A 127 -15.10 -4.27 43.06
CA ILE A 127 -16.27 -3.58 42.53
C ILE A 127 -16.73 -2.48 43.51
N GLY A 128 -16.78 -2.79 44.80
CA GLY A 128 -17.09 -1.85 45.85
C GLY A 128 -16.10 -0.67 45.91
N TYR A 129 -14.81 -0.94 45.70
CA TYR A 129 -13.78 0.10 45.65
C TYR A 129 -13.98 1.04 44.47
N ILE A 130 -14.25 0.49 43.28
CA ILE A 130 -14.55 1.27 42.07
C ILE A 130 -15.78 2.14 42.30
N ALA A 131 -16.84 1.56 42.88
CA ALA A 131 -18.07 2.26 43.19
C ALA A 131 -17.84 3.41 44.18
N TYR A 132 -17.12 3.15 45.27
CA TYR A 132 -16.76 4.16 46.26
C TYR A 132 -15.97 5.31 45.64
N CYS A 133 -14.91 5.00 44.89
CA CYS A 133 -14.09 6.03 44.25
C CYS A 133 -14.91 6.90 43.30
N LYS A 134 -15.81 6.32 42.51
CA LYS A 134 -16.65 7.07 41.55
C LYS A 134 -17.75 7.90 42.21
N GLN A 135 -18.26 7.48 43.36
CA GLN A 135 -19.37 8.15 44.04
C GLN A 135 -18.92 9.19 45.07
N MET A 136 -17.82 8.93 45.77
CA MET A 136 -17.43 9.69 46.97
C MET A 136 -16.21 10.58 46.75
N VAL A 137 -15.41 10.35 45.70
CA VAL A 137 -14.21 11.14 45.42
C VAL A 137 -14.50 12.12 44.28
N ASN A 138 -14.57 13.41 44.61
CA ASN A 138 -14.90 14.47 43.66
C ASN A 138 -13.69 15.02 42.87
N ASP A 139 -12.48 14.94 43.44
CA ASP A 139 -11.26 15.38 42.76
C ASP A 139 -10.89 14.38 41.65
N THR A 140 -10.85 14.86 40.42
CA THR A 140 -10.69 14.02 39.22
C THR A 140 -9.31 13.38 39.12
N ASP A 141 -8.25 14.10 39.52
CA ASP A 141 -6.88 13.57 39.46
C ASP A 141 -6.68 12.53 40.58
N ILE A 142 -7.19 12.78 41.79
CA ILE A 142 -7.20 11.81 42.88
C ILE A 142 -8.02 10.57 42.50
N GLN A 143 -9.25 10.75 41.99
CA GLN A 143 -10.10 9.65 41.57
C GLN A 143 -9.42 8.79 40.49
N THR A 144 -8.76 9.43 39.52
CA THR A 144 -8.00 8.73 38.46
C THR A 144 -6.88 7.88 39.06
N LEU A 145 -6.09 8.42 40.00
CA LEU A 145 -4.99 7.69 40.63
C LEU A 145 -5.47 6.52 41.49
N LEU A 146 -6.57 6.69 42.22
CA LEU A 146 -7.18 5.61 43.02
C LEU A 146 -7.67 4.47 42.13
N LEU A 147 -8.46 4.79 41.11
CA LEU A 147 -8.94 3.79 40.14
C LEU A 147 -7.77 3.13 39.37
N PHE A 148 -6.71 3.87 39.07
CA PHE A 148 -5.52 3.32 38.44
C PHE A 148 -4.71 2.41 39.40
N ALA A 149 -4.74 2.67 40.70
CA ALA A 149 -4.15 1.77 41.69
C ALA A 149 -4.85 0.40 41.68
N ALA A 150 -6.19 0.38 41.67
CA ALA A 150 -6.95 -0.87 41.53
C ALA A 150 -6.63 -1.58 40.21
N PHE A 151 -6.57 -0.84 39.09
CA PHE A 151 -6.15 -1.36 37.78
C PHE A 151 -4.79 -2.08 37.83
N CYS A 152 -3.81 -1.55 38.58
CA CYS A 152 -2.50 -2.17 38.72
C CYS A 152 -2.49 -3.46 39.57
N THR A 153 -3.56 -3.73 40.32
CA THR A 153 -3.64 -4.90 41.23
C THR A 153 -4.43 -6.08 40.66
N LEU A 154 -5.01 -5.93 39.46
CA LEU A 154 -5.87 -6.96 38.85
C LEU A 154 -5.16 -8.30 38.70
N GLU A 155 -3.88 -8.31 38.32
CA GLU A 155 -3.12 -9.56 38.33
C GLU A 155 -2.97 -10.07 39.76
N ASP A 156 -2.49 -9.28 40.73
CA ASP A 156 -2.17 -9.71 42.10
C ASP A 156 -3.31 -10.43 42.84
N ILE A 157 -4.55 -10.04 42.57
CA ILE A 157 -5.77 -10.56 43.22
C ILE A 157 -6.48 -11.65 42.38
N SER A 158 -6.00 -11.94 41.17
CA SER A 158 -6.61 -12.92 40.26
C SER A 158 -5.88 -14.28 40.26
N TYR A 159 -6.60 -15.30 39.81
CA TYR A 159 -6.07 -16.61 39.45
C TYR A 159 -5.27 -16.61 38.14
N THR A 160 -5.06 -15.46 37.48
CA THR A 160 -4.43 -15.42 36.15
C THR A 160 -3.06 -14.76 36.22
N ARG A 161 -2.10 -15.20 35.41
CA ARG A 161 -0.80 -14.53 35.20
C ARG A 161 -0.61 -14.28 33.71
N LYS A 162 -0.07 -13.12 33.34
CA LYS A 162 0.37 -12.85 31.97
C LYS A 162 1.55 -13.76 31.62
N ASP A 163 1.37 -14.68 30.67
CA ASP A 163 2.40 -15.63 30.24
C ASP A 163 2.52 -15.63 28.70
N GLY A 164 3.19 -14.60 28.18
CA GLY A 164 3.37 -14.45 26.74
C GLY A 164 2.05 -14.22 26.02
N GLN A 165 1.63 -15.20 25.21
CA GLN A 165 0.49 -15.06 24.27
C GLN A 165 -0.90 -15.26 24.93
N TYR A 166 -0.96 -15.60 26.21
CA TYR A 166 -2.22 -15.93 26.90
C TYR A 166 -2.19 -15.63 28.41
N LEU A 167 -3.38 -15.60 29.01
CA LEU A 167 -3.55 -15.64 30.46
C LEU A 167 -3.41 -17.08 30.93
N ARG A 168 -2.38 -17.36 31.73
CA ARG A 168 -2.19 -18.66 32.35
C ARG A 168 -2.97 -18.74 33.66
N TRP A 169 -3.72 -19.81 33.82
CA TRP A 169 -4.65 -20.00 34.94
C TRP A 169 -4.02 -20.83 36.06
N ASP A 170 -4.09 -20.29 37.27
CA ASP A 170 -3.73 -20.97 38.51
C ASP A 170 -4.69 -22.13 38.78
N MET A 171 -4.15 -23.23 39.30
CA MET A 171 -4.91 -24.43 39.64
C MET A 171 -6.09 -24.17 40.57
N ARG A 172 -6.00 -23.18 41.47
CA ARG A 172 -7.07 -22.79 42.41
C ARG A 172 -8.34 -22.26 41.71
N SER A 173 -8.26 -21.89 40.44
CA SER A 173 -9.43 -21.44 39.65
C SER A 173 -10.39 -22.57 39.23
N GLY A 174 -9.95 -23.83 39.27
CA GLY A 174 -10.68 -24.95 38.66
C GLY A 174 -10.67 -24.95 37.12
N ARG A 175 -9.98 -24.00 36.46
CA ARG A 175 -9.91 -23.84 34.99
C ARG A 175 -8.55 -24.19 34.37
N SER A 176 -7.71 -24.98 35.05
CA SER A 176 -6.36 -25.27 34.51
C SER A 176 -6.44 -26.02 33.18
N LEU A 177 -5.90 -25.42 32.11
CA LEU A 177 -5.99 -25.90 30.72
C LEU A 177 -4.83 -26.84 30.30
N GLY A 178 -3.98 -27.29 31.23
CA GLY A 178 -2.79 -28.09 30.93
C GLY A 178 -2.64 -29.34 31.79
N ASN A 179 -1.86 -30.31 31.30
CA ASN A 179 -1.55 -31.56 32.02
C ASN A 179 -0.72 -31.35 33.30
N ILE A 180 -0.11 -30.18 33.47
CA ILE A 180 0.70 -29.82 34.63
C ILE A 180 0.00 -28.67 35.37
N PRO A 181 -0.37 -28.86 36.66
CA PRO A 181 -0.99 -27.81 37.44
C PRO A 181 -0.04 -26.62 37.58
N PHE A 182 -0.55 -25.42 37.31
CA PHE A 182 0.19 -24.18 37.46
C PHE A 182 -0.14 -23.52 38.79
N ASN A 183 0.89 -23.17 39.57
CA ASN A 183 0.77 -22.38 40.78
C ASN A 183 1.48 -21.03 40.58
N LYS A 184 0.72 -19.95 40.67
CA LYS A 184 1.15 -18.58 40.50
C LYS A 184 1.94 -18.04 41.71
N GLY A 185 1.85 -18.70 42.86
CA GLY A 185 2.35 -18.21 44.13
C GLY A 185 1.25 -17.50 44.94
N PRO A 186 1.58 -16.55 45.82
CA PRO A 186 0.59 -15.83 46.61
C PRO A 186 -0.44 -15.12 45.71
N ILE A 187 -1.72 -15.29 46.04
CA ILE A 187 -2.81 -14.46 45.52
C ILE A 187 -3.23 -13.59 46.71
N LEU A 188 -3.09 -12.28 46.56
CA LEU A 188 -3.34 -11.34 47.65
C LEU A 188 -4.83 -11.07 47.79
N THR A 189 -5.26 -10.72 48.99
CA THR A 189 -6.58 -10.09 49.17
C THR A 189 -6.57 -8.71 48.52
N PHE A 190 -7.72 -8.22 48.10
CA PHE A 190 -7.87 -6.91 47.50
C PHE A 190 -7.34 -5.81 48.43
N GLN A 191 -7.67 -5.88 49.72
CA GLN A 191 -7.23 -4.92 50.72
C GLN A 191 -5.70 -4.88 50.86
N GLU A 192 -5.03 -6.03 50.85
CA GLU A 192 -3.57 -6.10 50.89
C GLU A 192 -2.94 -5.52 49.63
N ALA A 193 -3.46 -5.90 48.45
CA ALA A 193 -2.92 -5.47 47.17
C ALA A 193 -3.08 -3.95 46.98
N ILE A 194 -4.27 -3.40 47.23
CA ILE A 194 -4.54 -1.96 47.09
C ILE A 194 -3.76 -1.13 48.10
N THR A 195 -3.62 -1.60 49.35
CA THR A 195 -2.82 -0.93 50.38
C THR A 195 -1.36 -0.82 49.94
N ARG A 196 -0.77 -1.94 49.46
CA ARG A 196 0.60 -1.95 48.95
C ARG A 196 0.76 -1.01 47.76
N LYS A 197 -0.19 -1.02 46.82
CA LYS A 197 -0.12 -0.21 45.61
C LYS A 197 -0.27 1.29 45.89
N LEU A 198 -1.19 1.70 46.75
CA LEU A 198 -1.36 3.10 47.13
C LEU A 198 -0.17 3.63 47.92
N LYS A 199 0.40 2.84 48.84
CA LYS A 199 1.65 3.20 49.52
C LYS A 199 2.82 3.33 48.54
N GLN A 200 2.90 2.43 47.56
CA GLN A 200 3.89 2.53 46.49
C GLN A 200 3.71 3.83 45.70
N ILE A 201 2.48 4.14 45.24
CA ILE A 201 2.19 5.38 44.51
C ILE A 201 2.58 6.60 45.36
N ILE A 202 2.24 6.65 46.66
CA ILE A 202 2.66 7.77 47.53
C ILE A 202 4.18 7.88 47.60
N SER A 203 4.89 6.78 47.84
CA SER A 203 6.37 6.76 47.88
C SER A 203 6.99 7.22 46.56
N ASP A 204 6.37 6.84 45.44
CA ASP A 204 6.78 7.22 44.10
C ASP A 204 6.59 8.72 43.88
N LEU A 205 5.44 9.27 44.31
CA LEU A 205 5.15 10.70 44.24
C LEU A 205 6.00 11.54 45.21
N GLU A 206 6.61 10.94 46.22
CA GLU A 206 7.58 11.60 47.12
C GLU A 206 9.02 11.53 46.60
N GLY A 207 9.30 10.77 45.53
CA GLY A 207 10.61 10.64 44.92
C GLY A 207 11.58 9.68 45.64
N ASN A 208 11.08 8.76 46.47
CA ASN A 208 11.86 7.89 47.36
C ASN A 208 12.35 6.55 46.73
N CYS A 209 12.44 6.43 45.41
CA CYS A 209 12.73 5.15 44.74
C CYS A 209 14.21 4.99 44.32
N VAL A 210 14.79 3.82 44.60
CA VAL A 210 16.15 3.41 44.20
C VAL A 210 16.04 2.49 42.98
N GLN A 211 16.31 3.00 41.77
CA GLN A 211 16.61 2.18 40.60
C GLN A 211 18.07 2.40 40.16
N GLN A 212 18.81 1.29 39.99
CA GLN A 212 20.16 1.29 39.45
C GLN A 212 20.13 1.64 37.95
N SER A 213 20.58 2.84 37.59
CA SER A 213 20.81 3.24 36.19
C SER A 213 22.13 2.65 35.68
N LEU A 214 22.12 2.08 34.47
CA LEU A 214 23.31 1.61 33.73
C LEU A 214 24.02 2.73 32.94
N PHE A 215 23.49 3.95 32.94
CA PHE A 215 24.03 5.10 32.20
C PHE A 215 24.34 6.26 33.17
N GLU A 216 25.57 6.77 33.13
CA GLU A 216 26.06 7.87 33.97
C GLU A 216 25.54 9.25 33.51
N ASP A 217 25.13 10.05 34.51
CA ASP A 217 24.99 11.50 34.64
C ASP A 217 24.39 12.35 33.49
N THR A 218 23.20 12.88 33.75
CA THR A 218 22.90 14.33 33.97
C THR A 218 21.45 14.44 34.47
N ASP A 219 21.21 15.03 35.65
CA ASP A 219 19.86 15.21 36.24
C ASP A 219 19.01 16.16 35.35
N PRO A 220 17.97 15.67 34.62
CA PRO A 220 17.13 16.52 33.78
C PRO A 220 16.12 17.33 34.61
N PRO A 221 15.53 18.41 34.07
CA PRO A 221 14.45 19.13 34.73
C PRO A 221 13.26 18.21 34.98
N ARG A 222 12.81 18.21 36.23
CA ARG A 222 11.92 17.19 36.81
C ARG A 222 10.47 17.40 36.38
N THR A 223 10.07 18.63 36.11
CA THR A 223 8.73 19.01 35.65
C THR A 223 8.56 18.75 34.15
N LEU A 224 7.41 18.17 33.78
CA LEU A 224 6.95 18.16 32.39
C LEU A 224 7.00 19.59 31.84
N LEU A 225 7.85 19.81 30.83
CA LEU A 225 7.94 21.10 30.14
C LEU A 225 6.78 21.27 29.15
N THR A 226 6.25 20.17 28.65
CA THR A 226 5.09 20.09 27.76
C THR A 226 4.16 18.96 28.21
N SER A 227 2.90 18.94 27.79
CA SER A 227 2.04 17.76 28.00
C SER A 227 1.98 16.92 26.72
N PRO A 228 2.19 15.59 26.79
CA PRO A 228 2.00 14.72 25.63
C PRO A 228 0.58 14.79 25.05
N GLU A 229 0.49 14.92 23.73
CA GLU A 229 -0.77 14.83 22.98
C GLU A 229 -1.01 13.37 22.57
N MET A 230 -2.19 12.81 22.86
CA MET A 230 -2.51 11.41 22.59
C MET A 230 -3.69 11.28 21.62
N TYR A 231 -3.51 10.49 20.57
CA TYR A 231 -4.56 10.08 19.65
C TYR A 231 -4.94 8.62 19.91
N GLN A 232 -6.21 8.38 20.25
CA GLN A 232 -6.71 7.03 20.43
C GLN A 232 -7.19 6.46 19.08
N GLY A 233 -6.55 5.38 18.60
CA GLY A 233 -6.92 4.74 17.34
C GLY A 233 -5.80 3.93 16.70
N SER A 234 -6.08 3.29 15.56
CA SER A 234 -5.05 2.57 14.81
C SER A 234 -4.11 3.55 14.10
N CYS A 235 -2.81 3.26 14.12
CA CYS A 235 -1.84 4.05 13.37
C CYS A 235 -2.13 4.08 11.87
N LEU A 236 -2.75 3.02 11.32
CA LEU A 236 -3.16 2.91 9.92
C LEU A 236 -4.22 3.95 9.53
N ASP A 237 -5.01 4.41 10.51
CA ASP A 237 -6.06 5.40 10.28
C ASP A 237 -5.60 6.81 10.68
N VAL A 238 -4.72 6.94 11.69
CA VAL A 238 -4.30 8.25 12.20
C VAL A 238 -3.15 8.84 11.36
N LEU A 239 -2.14 8.05 11.01
CA LEU A 239 -0.97 8.53 10.27
C LEU A 239 -1.33 9.19 8.91
N PRO A 240 -2.25 8.64 8.09
CA PRO A 240 -2.61 9.26 6.81
C PRO A 240 -3.22 10.66 6.90
N ARG A 241 -3.73 11.05 8.09
CA ARG A 241 -4.32 12.36 8.36
C ARG A 241 -3.32 13.39 8.89
N ILE A 242 -2.13 12.97 9.29
CA ILE A 242 -1.09 13.89 9.76
C ILE A 242 -0.52 14.65 8.56
N ALA A 243 -0.31 15.96 8.73
CA ALA A 243 0.25 16.80 7.67
C ALA A 243 1.64 16.31 7.23
N GLN A 244 1.92 16.40 5.93
CA GLN A 244 3.24 16.09 5.37
C GLN A 244 4.30 17.02 5.99
N SER A 245 5.54 16.53 6.16
CA SER A 245 6.67 17.34 6.64
C SER A 245 6.38 18.13 7.93
N SER A 246 5.75 17.48 8.92
CA SER A 246 5.35 18.09 10.19
C SER A 246 6.08 17.53 11.42
N ILE A 247 6.74 16.36 11.31
CA ILE A 247 7.41 15.68 12.42
C ILE A 247 8.93 15.79 12.29
N ASP A 248 9.64 16.07 13.39
CA ASP A 248 11.10 16.16 13.42
C ASP A 248 11.74 14.80 13.73
N VAL A 249 11.22 14.08 14.72
CA VAL A 249 11.72 12.75 15.11
C VAL A 249 10.56 11.78 15.34
N VAL A 250 10.68 10.56 14.82
CA VAL A 250 9.83 9.43 15.20
C VAL A 250 10.66 8.52 16.10
N LEU A 251 10.19 8.26 17.32
CA LEU A 251 10.83 7.32 18.24
C LEU A 251 9.81 6.27 18.66
N THR A 252 10.00 5.03 18.24
CA THR A 252 8.91 4.05 18.33
C THR A 252 9.34 2.59 18.40
N SER A 253 8.41 1.74 18.83
CA SER A 253 8.54 0.28 18.85
C SER A 253 7.21 -0.34 18.45
N PRO A 254 6.99 -0.74 17.19
CA PRO A 254 5.73 -1.38 16.78
C PRO A 254 5.46 -2.68 17.54
N PRO A 255 4.22 -3.19 17.56
CA PRO A 255 3.95 -4.61 17.76
C PRO A 255 4.84 -5.46 16.83
N TYR A 256 5.42 -6.54 17.34
CA TYR A 256 6.30 -7.40 16.54
C TYR A 256 5.50 -8.53 15.90
N ALA A 257 5.96 -9.03 14.75
CA ALA A 257 5.37 -10.18 14.07
C ALA A 257 5.69 -11.50 14.79
N ASN A 258 5.36 -11.63 16.08
CA ASN A 258 5.81 -12.72 16.97
C ASN A 258 4.65 -13.50 17.64
N ARG A 259 3.43 -13.36 17.13
CA ARG A 259 2.18 -13.99 17.64
C ARG A 259 1.73 -13.48 19.01
N TYR A 260 2.25 -12.34 19.48
CA TYR A 260 1.85 -11.77 20.76
C TYR A 260 0.50 -11.07 20.65
N ASP A 261 -0.53 -11.63 21.29
CA ASP A 261 -1.86 -11.04 21.33
C ASP A 261 -2.01 -10.13 22.58
N TYR A 262 -1.86 -8.82 22.35
CA TYR A 262 -2.02 -7.81 23.39
C TYR A 262 -3.45 -7.77 23.95
N THR A 263 -4.47 -8.08 23.16
CA THR A 263 -5.86 -8.09 23.64
C THR A 263 -6.16 -9.24 24.59
N ARG A 264 -5.48 -10.38 24.40
CA ARG A 264 -5.55 -11.51 25.34
C ARG A 264 -4.72 -11.24 26.60
N THR A 265 -3.52 -10.69 26.45
CA THR A 265 -2.64 -10.35 27.58
C THR A 265 -3.29 -9.35 28.52
N TYR A 266 -3.94 -8.32 27.97
CA TYR A 266 -4.58 -7.25 28.73
C TYR A 266 -6.08 -7.46 28.91
N ALA A 267 -6.56 -8.70 28.83
CA ALA A 267 -8.00 -8.95 28.85
C ALA A 267 -8.65 -8.52 30.18
N LEU A 268 -7.96 -8.68 31.32
CA LEU A 268 -8.46 -8.20 32.61
C LEU A 268 -8.58 -6.68 32.65
N GLU A 269 -7.55 -6.00 32.17
CA GLU A 269 -7.48 -4.55 32.09
C GLU A 269 -8.53 -3.96 31.14
N LEU A 270 -8.73 -4.58 29.98
CA LEU A 270 -9.76 -4.17 29.02
C LEU A 270 -11.17 -4.34 29.61
N VAL A 271 -11.43 -5.46 30.29
CA VAL A 271 -12.71 -5.67 30.99
C VAL A 271 -12.91 -4.68 32.13
N TYR A 272 -11.86 -4.37 32.90
CA TYR A 272 -11.90 -3.33 33.94
C TYR A 272 -12.26 -1.95 33.36
N LEU A 273 -11.76 -1.64 32.17
CA LEU A 273 -12.09 -0.41 31.44
C LEU A 273 -13.45 -0.48 30.71
N GLY A 274 -14.21 -1.57 30.89
CA GLY A 274 -15.57 -1.71 30.39
C GLY A 274 -15.69 -2.32 28.99
N CYS A 275 -14.60 -2.83 28.41
CA CYS A 275 -14.66 -3.49 27.10
C CYS A 275 -15.40 -4.83 27.18
N ASN A 276 -16.36 -5.03 26.27
CA ASN A 276 -17.06 -6.30 26.09
C ASN A 276 -16.35 -7.23 25.08
N ASP A 277 -16.91 -8.42 24.85
CA ASP A 277 -16.30 -9.44 23.98
C ASP A 277 -16.16 -8.98 22.52
N GLU A 278 -17.17 -8.27 21.99
CA GLU A 278 -17.15 -7.72 20.63
C GLU A 278 -16.08 -6.64 20.48
N GLN A 279 -15.98 -5.72 21.44
CA GLN A 279 -14.97 -4.66 21.44
C GLN A 279 -13.56 -5.22 21.54
N VAL A 280 -13.32 -6.24 22.38
CA VAL A 280 -12.00 -6.89 22.48
C VAL A 280 -11.64 -7.60 21.15
N LYS A 281 -12.61 -8.24 20.51
CA LYS A 281 -12.41 -8.84 19.17
C LYS A 281 -12.13 -7.77 18.11
N GLN A 282 -12.84 -6.65 18.13
CA GLN A 282 -12.61 -5.54 17.23
C GLN A 282 -11.23 -4.95 17.44
N LEU A 283 -10.83 -4.62 18.67
CA LEU A 283 -9.49 -4.14 19.01
C LEU A 283 -8.40 -5.09 18.52
N ARG A 284 -8.62 -6.41 18.61
CA ARG A 284 -7.68 -7.41 18.09
C ARG A 284 -7.50 -7.23 16.58
N GLN A 285 -8.60 -7.07 15.84
CA GLN A 285 -8.56 -6.86 14.40
C GLN A 285 -8.02 -5.47 14.03
N GLU A 286 -8.16 -4.45 14.86
CA GLU A 286 -7.64 -3.10 14.60
C GLU A 286 -6.12 -2.96 14.84
N LEU A 287 -5.53 -3.80 15.71
CA LEU A 287 -4.09 -3.86 15.92
C LEU A 287 -3.37 -4.19 14.61
N LEU A 288 -2.11 -3.75 14.49
CA LEU A 288 -1.22 -4.31 13.47
C LEU A 288 -1.25 -5.84 13.54
N SER A 289 -1.19 -6.50 12.39
CA SER A 289 -1.26 -7.95 12.27
C SER A 289 -0.06 -8.61 12.95
N CYS A 290 -0.16 -8.80 14.27
CA CYS A 290 0.89 -9.34 15.13
C CYS A 290 0.50 -10.70 15.73
N THR A 291 -0.74 -11.16 15.54
CA THR A 291 -1.23 -12.49 15.90
C THR A 291 -1.86 -13.23 14.72
N VAL A 292 -1.84 -14.56 14.77
CA VAL A 292 -2.43 -15.45 13.74
C VAL A 292 -3.95 -15.31 13.60
N GLU A 293 -4.60 -14.66 14.57
CA GLU A 293 -6.04 -14.36 14.57
C GLU A 293 -6.39 -13.13 13.72
N ASN A 294 -5.39 -12.34 13.30
CA ASN A 294 -5.61 -11.15 12.49
C ASN A 294 -6.01 -11.50 11.05
N LYS A 295 -7.10 -10.89 10.59
CA LYS A 295 -7.52 -10.95 9.19
C LYS A 295 -6.82 -9.89 8.36
N SER A 296 -6.82 -10.08 7.04
CA SER A 296 -6.32 -9.07 6.10
C SER A 296 -7.10 -7.77 6.25
N LYS A 297 -6.37 -6.64 6.23
CA LYS A 297 -6.94 -5.28 6.23
C LYS A 297 -6.88 -4.62 4.85
N ARG A 298 -6.48 -5.35 3.81
CA ARG A 298 -6.16 -4.80 2.49
C ARG A 298 -7.29 -3.96 1.90
N ASP A 299 -8.48 -4.53 1.82
CA ASP A 299 -9.65 -3.87 1.20
C ASP A 299 -10.03 -2.61 1.99
N ARG A 300 -10.00 -2.68 3.32
CA ARG A 300 -10.26 -1.53 4.20
C ARG A 300 -9.23 -0.40 3.99
N ILE A 301 -7.95 -0.74 3.90
CA ILE A 301 -6.88 0.24 3.65
C ILE A 301 -7.06 0.87 2.27
N GLU A 302 -7.40 0.08 1.26
CA GLU A 302 -7.67 0.57 -0.11
C GLU A 302 -8.84 1.55 -0.14
N GLU A 303 -9.99 1.18 0.44
CA GLU A 303 -11.16 2.05 0.57
C GLU A 303 -10.83 3.33 1.33
N TYR A 304 -10.01 3.22 2.38
CA TYR A 304 -9.63 4.37 3.18
C TYR A 304 -8.72 5.36 2.42
N TYR A 305 -7.73 4.87 1.68
CA TYR A 305 -6.89 5.73 0.84
C TYR A 305 -7.68 6.35 -0.32
N LYS A 306 -8.62 5.62 -0.92
CA LYS A 306 -9.59 6.18 -1.89
C LYS A 306 -10.43 7.29 -1.27
N PHE A 307 -10.97 7.08 -0.09
CA PHE A 307 -11.75 8.10 0.64
C PHE A 307 -10.93 9.37 0.91
N LEU A 308 -9.64 9.24 1.18
CA LEU A 308 -8.74 10.37 1.37
C LEU A 308 -8.30 11.06 0.05
N GLY A 309 -8.67 10.51 -1.12
CA GLY A 309 -8.19 10.99 -2.43
C GLY A 309 -6.71 10.71 -2.66
N ARG A 310 -6.19 9.60 -2.10
CA ARG A 310 -4.78 9.21 -2.12
C ARG A 310 -4.59 7.86 -2.83
N GLU A 311 -5.32 7.58 -3.91
CA GLU A 311 -5.21 6.32 -4.65
C GLU A 311 -3.81 6.09 -5.23
N VAL A 312 -3.15 7.15 -5.68
CA VAL A 312 -1.77 7.06 -6.22
C VAL A 312 -0.79 6.59 -5.14
N ASP A 313 -0.92 7.12 -3.91
CA ASP A 313 -0.08 6.68 -2.79
C ASP A 313 -0.33 5.21 -2.48
N PHE A 314 -1.60 4.78 -2.49
CA PHE A 314 -1.95 3.37 -2.31
C PHE A 314 -1.27 2.47 -3.36
N ASP A 315 -1.32 2.85 -4.64
CA ASP A 315 -0.71 2.10 -5.72
C ASP A 315 0.81 2.01 -5.58
N ILE A 316 1.48 3.10 -5.18
CA ILE A 316 2.92 3.15 -4.91
C ILE A 316 3.28 2.17 -3.78
N ILE A 317 2.55 2.23 -2.66
CA ILE A 317 2.81 1.37 -1.49
C ILE A 317 2.55 -0.10 -1.84
N ASN A 318 1.43 -0.39 -2.50
CA ASN A 318 1.08 -1.75 -2.89
C ASN A 318 2.10 -2.34 -3.88
N THR A 319 2.59 -1.54 -4.83
CA THR A 319 3.66 -1.96 -5.75
C THR A 319 4.95 -2.23 -4.99
N THR A 320 5.36 -1.33 -4.10
CA THR A 320 6.56 -1.50 -3.27
C THR A 320 6.52 -2.78 -2.44
N PHE A 321 5.36 -3.11 -1.86
CA PHE A 321 5.16 -4.37 -1.15
C PHE A 321 5.34 -5.60 -2.06
N GLN A 322 4.77 -5.55 -3.27
CA GLN A 322 4.86 -6.65 -4.25
C GLN A 322 6.28 -6.85 -4.79
N GLU A 323 7.05 -5.79 -4.94
CA GLU A 323 8.41 -5.82 -5.50
C GLU A 323 9.50 -6.17 -4.49
N GLN A 324 9.19 -6.22 -3.19
CA GLN A 324 10.16 -6.54 -2.14
C GLN A 324 10.54 -8.03 -2.17
N ARG A 325 11.60 -8.34 -2.92
CA ARG A 325 12.11 -9.69 -3.23
C ARG A 325 12.33 -10.59 -2.02
N ALA A 326 13.05 -10.12 -0.99
CA ALA A 326 13.34 -10.92 0.20
C ALA A 326 12.06 -11.29 0.97
N LEU A 327 11.08 -10.37 1.02
CA LEU A 327 9.79 -10.68 1.61
C LEU A 327 9.02 -11.69 0.75
N GLN A 328 8.95 -11.51 -0.57
CA GLN A 328 8.25 -12.43 -1.46
C GLN A 328 8.86 -13.84 -1.42
N GLU A 329 10.17 -13.96 -1.28
CA GLU A 329 10.87 -15.23 -1.06
C GLU A 329 10.43 -15.89 0.26
N VAL A 330 10.48 -15.17 1.38
CA VAL A 330 10.01 -15.66 2.68
C VAL A 330 8.54 -16.11 2.60
N LEU A 331 7.67 -15.32 1.96
CA LEU A 331 6.25 -15.66 1.81
C LEU A 331 6.05 -16.93 0.97
N SER A 332 6.81 -17.09 -0.12
CA SER A 332 6.75 -18.30 -0.95
C SER A 332 7.16 -19.56 -0.19
N ILE A 333 8.19 -19.47 0.66
CA ILE A 333 8.62 -20.58 1.53
C ILE A 333 7.53 -20.91 2.56
N LEU A 334 6.98 -19.89 3.23
CA LEU A 334 5.92 -20.09 4.23
C LEU A 334 4.64 -20.66 3.61
N ASP A 335 4.27 -20.25 2.40
CA ASP A 335 3.13 -20.82 1.66
C ASP A 335 3.38 -22.28 1.27
N THR A 336 4.62 -22.62 0.91
CA THR A 336 5.04 -24.00 0.66
C THR A 336 4.91 -24.86 1.92
N TYR A 337 5.40 -24.37 3.06
CA TYR A 337 5.26 -25.06 4.35
C TYR A 337 3.81 -25.17 4.80
N LEU A 338 2.97 -24.19 4.49
CA LEU A 338 1.53 -24.26 4.73
C LEU A 338 0.89 -25.39 3.91
N ALA A 339 1.17 -25.45 2.60
CA ALA A 339 0.67 -26.50 1.71
C ALA A 339 1.13 -27.91 2.15
N GLN A 340 2.36 -28.02 2.66
CA GLN A 340 2.94 -29.26 3.17
C GLN A 340 2.56 -29.57 4.64
N LYS A 341 1.76 -28.71 5.30
CA LYS A 341 1.37 -28.82 6.72
C LYS A 341 2.56 -28.90 7.70
N GLN A 342 3.66 -28.21 7.37
CA GLN A 342 4.87 -28.15 8.20
C GLN A 342 4.86 -26.98 9.19
N LEU A 343 3.95 -26.01 9.01
CA LEU A 343 3.76 -24.92 9.96
C LEU A 343 3.03 -25.42 11.22
N ASN A 344 3.50 -25.00 12.40
CA ASN A 344 2.82 -25.31 13.67
C ASN A 344 1.46 -24.57 13.84
N ASN A 345 1.19 -23.57 13.00
CA ASN A 345 -0.09 -22.90 12.92
C ASN A 345 -0.29 -22.39 11.47
N PRO A 346 -1.42 -22.72 10.81
CA PRO A 346 -1.66 -22.34 9.42
C PRO A 346 -1.77 -20.81 9.21
N GLY A 347 -2.09 -20.04 10.26
CA GLY A 347 -2.20 -18.59 10.19
C GLY A 347 -0.85 -17.86 10.13
N ILE A 348 0.29 -18.54 10.26
CA ILE A 348 1.62 -17.89 10.25
C ILE A 348 1.92 -17.20 8.91
N ALA A 349 1.64 -17.87 7.78
CA ALA A 349 1.89 -17.26 6.46
C ALA A 349 1.05 -15.98 6.28
N SER A 350 -0.22 -16.02 6.70
CA SER A 350 -1.09 -14.84 6.69
C SER A 350 -0.62 -13.73 7.64
N LEU A 351 -0.16 -14.10 8.84
CA LEU A 351 0.38 -13.16 9.82
C LEU A 351 1.56 -12.38 9.25
N VAL A 352 2.56 -13.07 8.71
CA VAL A 352 3.76 -12.45 8.14
C VAL A 352 3.37 -11.54 6.98
N ARG A 353 2.55 -12.03 6.04
CA ARG A 353 2.07 -11.25 4.90
C ARG A 353 1.36 -9.97 5.31
N ASN A 354 0.39 -10.08 6.21
CA ASN A 354 -0.42 -8.94 6.66
C ASN A 354 0.42 -7.94 7.47
N TYR A 355 1.33 -8.43 8.32
CA TYR A 355 2.24 -7.57 9.09
C TYR A 355 3.07 -6.67 8.18
N PHE A 356 3.75 -7.25 7.20
CA PHE A 356 4.61 -6.49 6.29
C PHE A 356 3.80 -5.62 5.33
N TYR A 357 2.60 -6.05 4.93
CA TYR A 357 1.70 -5.21 4.15
C TYR A 357 1.36 -3.95 4.93
N GLU A 358 0.86 -4.09 6.15
CA GLU A 358 0.49 -2.96 7.02
C GLU A 358 1.70 -2.09 7.40
N MET A 359 2.86 -2.70 7.68
CA MET A 359 4.09 -1.95 7.96
C MET A 359 4.62 -1.20 6.73
N CYS A 360 4.37 -1.67 5.51
CA CYS A 360 4.71 -0.93 4.29
C CYS A 360 3.97 0.42 4.26
N PHE A 361 2.66 0.41 4.56
CA PHE A 361 1.87 1.64 4.73
C PHE A 361 2.37 2.52 5.87
N VAL A 362 2.68 1.93 7.03
CA VAL A 362 3.23 2.69 8.17
C VAL A 362 4.54 3.38 7.77
N VAL A 363 5.50 2.66 7.19
CA VAL A 363 6.81 3.21 6.80
C VAL A 363 6.66 4.32 5.75
N TYR A 364 5.77 4.15 4.77
CA TYR A 364 5.44 5.21 3.81
C TYR A 364 4.94 6.47 4.52
N GLU A 365 3.96 6.33 5.43
CA GLU A 365 3.41 7.48 6.14
C GLU A 365 4.44 8.15 7.06
N LEU A 366 5.33 7.37 7.70
CA LEU A 366 6.46 7.92 8.46
C LEU A 366 7.39 8.75 7.56
N ALA A 367 7.71 8.25 6.36
CA ALA A 367 8.53 8.99 5.40
C ALA A 367 7.85 10.30 4.96
N ARG A 368 6.55 10.26 4.71
CA ARG A 368 5.75 11.43 4.30
C ARG A 368 5.71 12.51 5.38
N ILE A 369 5.37 12.15 6.61
CA ILE A 369 5.16 13.13 7.70
C ILE A 369 6.47 13.71 8.24
N LEU A 370 7.61 13.05 8.02
CA LEU A 370 8.91 13.60 8.42
C LEU A 370 9.27 14.85 7.64
N LYS A 371 9.79 15.86 8.35
CA LYS A 371 10.45 17.02 7.75
C LYS A 371 11.74 16.59 7.04
N PRO A 372 12.24 17.40 6.07
CA PRO A 372 13.61 17.25 5.59
C PRO A 372 14.60 17.25 6.76
N GLY A 373 15.52 16.27 6.79
CA GLY A 373 16.46 16.05 7.89
C GLY A 373 15.86 15.33 9.10
N GLY A 374 14.56 15.02 9.06
CA GLY A 374 13.87 14.29 10.12
C GLY A 374 14.31 12.83 10.20
N THR A 375 14.21 12.23 11.38
CA THR A 375 14.75 10.88 11.66
C THR A 375 13.69 9.95 12.23
N VAL A 376 13.64 8.71 11.75
CA VAL A 376 12.95 7.59 12.40
C VAL A 376 13.94 6.75 13.19
N ILE A 377 13.66 6.54 14.47
CA ILE A 377 14.34 5.61 15.36
C ILE A 377 13.33 4.53 15.78
N MET A 378 13.48 3.33 15.24
CA MET A 378 12.53 2.23 15.45
C MET A 378 13.20 1.03 16.11
N VAL A 379 12.64 0.54 17.21
CA VAL A 379 13.07 -0.69 17.88
C VAL A 379 12.18 -1.85 17.42
N ASN A 380 12.78 -2.85 16.77
CA ASN A 380 12.06 -4.04 16.31
C ASN A 380 13.02 -5.24 16.23
N ASP A 381 12.46 -6.45 16.22
CA ASP A 381 13.21 -7.71 16.30
C ASP A 381 12.99 -8.54 15.03
N ASN A 382 14.03 -9.24 14.58
CA ASN A 382 13.86 -10.33 13.61
C ASN A 382 13.09 -11.49 14.24
N VAL A 383 12.34 -12.21 13.41
CA VAL A 383 11.50 -13.32 13.85
C VAL A 383 11.84 -14.59 13.07
N GLN A 384 11.50 -15.75 13.62
CA GLN A 384 11.72 -17.03 12.97
C GLN A 384 10.44 -17.87 13.00
N TYR A 385 10.13 -18.51 11.88
CA TYR A 385 9.00 -19.41 11.73
C TYR A 385 9.41 -20.68 10.98
N ALA A 386 9.20 -21.85 11.61
CA ALA A 386 9.51 -23.15 11.02
C ALA A 386 10.96 -23.27 10.51
N GLY A 387 11.90 -22.69 11.26
CA GLY A 387 13.33 -22.63 10.88
C GLY A 387 13.71 -21.45 9.99
N GLU A 388 12.76 -20.82 9.29
CA GLU A 388 13.03 -19.68 8.42
C GLU A 388 13.17 -18.38 9.20
N GLU A 389 14.32 -17.74 9.10
CA GLU A 389 14.53 -16.39 9.62
C GLU A 389 13.87 -15.36 8.68
N VAL A 390 13.10 -14.46 9.28
CA VAL A 390 12.50 -13.33 8.58
C VAL A 390 13.32 -12.07 8.93
N PRO A 391 14.10 -11.51 7.98
CA PRO A 391 14.96 -10.36 8.23
C PRO A 391 14.14 -9.06 8.23
N VAL A 392 13.36 -8.86 9.29
CA VAL A 392 12.47 -7.70 9.47
C VAL A 392 13.24 -6.40 9.32
N ASP A 393 14.45 -6.34 9.86
CA ASP A 393 15.34 -5.19 9.80
C ASP A 393 15.70 -4.73 8.39
N LEU A 394 16.05 -5.68 7.54
CA LEU A 394 16.41 -5.41 6.14
C LEU A 394 15.17 -5.09 5.31
N ILE A 395 14.08 -5.83 5.47
CA ILE A 395 12.83 -5.63 4.71
C ILE A 395 12.24 -4.24 5.00
N LEU A 396 12.13 -3.86 6.28
CA LEU A 396 11.58 -2.54 6.64
C LEU A 396 12.51 -1.39 6.24
N SER A 397 13.84 -1.60 6.30
CA SER A 397 14.80 -0.59 5.85
C SER A 397 14.77 -0.40 4.33
N ASP A 398 14.54 -1.47 3.56
CA ASP A 398 14.36 -1.38 2.11
C ASP A 398 13.04 -0.66 1.74
N PHE A 399 11.94 -0.93 2.45
CA PHE A 399 10.73 -0.12 2.32
C PHE A 399 11.01 1.36 2.60
N ALA A 400 11.74 1.67 3.67
CA ALA A 400 12.11 3.04 4.01
C ALA A 400 12.91 3.70 2.87
N GLN A 401 13.85 2.97 2.26
CA GLN A 401 14.63 3.45 1.11
C GLN A 401 13.79 3.68 -0.14
N SER A 402 12.87 2.76 -0.43
CA SER A 402 11.90 2.89 -1.52
C SER A 402 11.02 4.13 -1.37
N PHE A 403 10.73 4.53 -0.13
CA PHE A 403 9.99 5.76 0.20
C PHE A 403 10.87 6.99 0.48
N GLY A 404 12.12 6.98 0.01
CA GLY A 404 12.98 8.16 0.01
C GLY A 404 13.70 8.46 1.32
N LEU A 405 13.67 7.55 2.31
CA LEU A 405 14.54 7.63 3.49
C LEU A 405 15.90 6.99 3.20
N THR A 406 16.91 7.35 4.00
CA THR A 406 18.23 6.71 3.97
C THR A 406 18.45 5.95 5.25
N THR A 407 18.83 4.67 5.17
CA THR A 407 19.23 3.89 6.33
C THR A 407 20.61 4.33 6.80
N LYS A 408 20.70 5.04 7.93
CA LYS A 408 21.97 5.46 8.52
C LYS A 408 22.62 4.32 9.29
N HIS A 409 21.84 3.67 10.15
CA HIS A 409 22.32 2.60 11.01
C HIS A 409 21.24 1.53 11.24
N ILE A 410 21.69 0.29 11.38
CA ILE A 410 20.93 -0.80 12.01
C ILE A 410 21.80 -1.25 13.18
N TRP A 411 21.50 -0.75 14.38
CA TRP A 411 22.24 -1.15 15.58
C TRP A 411 21.72 -2.49 16.07
N THR A 412 22.64 -3.41 16.38
CA THR A 412 22.31 -4.75 16.90
C THR A 412 22.81 -4.90 18.33
N LEU A 413 22.07 -5.64 19.16
CA LEU A 413 22.52 -5.97 20.51
C LEU A 413 23.53 -7.13 20.48
N ASN A 414 24.68 -6.97 21.16
CA ASN A 414 25.79 -7.95 21.22
C ASN A 414 25.44 -9.34 21.79
N ARG A 415 24.26 -9.51 22.40
CA ARG A 415 23.74 -10.82 22.87
C ARG A 415 22.29 -10.96 22.38
N GLY A 416 22.06 -11.79 21.37
CA GLY A 416 20.70 -12.13 20.94
C GLY A 416 19.95 -12.94 22.01
N LYS A 417 18.62 -12.82 22.06
CA LYS A 417 17.80 -13.92 22.62
C LYS A 417 17.82 -15.03 21.58
N GLY A 418 18.01 -16.28 22.00
CA GLY A 418 17.82 -17.42 21.11
C GLY A 418 16.37 -17.49 20.59
N ASN A 419 16.14 -18.31 19.56
CA ASN A 419 14.81 -18.66 19.04
C ASN A 419 13.86 -19.09 20.19
N SER A 420 12.54 -19.03 19.99
CA SER A 420 11.59 -19.45 21.05
C SER A 420 11.90 -20.86 21.56
N SER A 421 11.64 -21.15 22.84
CA SER A 421 11.93 -22.46 23.46
C SER A 421 11.30 -23.65 22.72
N GLN A 422 10.15 -23.42 22.06
CA GLN A 422 9.48 -24.38 21.17
C GLN A 422 10.24 -24.65 19.87
N GLN A 423 10.97 -23.66 19.33
CA GLN A 423 11.80 -23.81 18.13
C GLN A 423 13.20 -24.36 18.46
N MET A 424 13.76 -24.01 19.62
CA MET A 424 15.06 -24.51 20.07
C MET A 424 15.13 -26.03 20.17
N GLY A 425 14.01 -26.68 20.53
CA GLY A 425 13.92 -28.15 20.62
C GLY A 425 13.98 -28.87 19.27
N ASN A 426 13.51 -28.22 18.19
CA ASN A 426 13.39 -28.86 16.86
C ASN A 426 14.45 -28.41 15.85
N HIS A 427 14.98 -27.19 15.98
CA HIS A 427 15.85 -26.57 14.95
C HIS A 427 17.18 -26.04 15.48
N GLY A 428 17.50 -26.27 16.77
CA GLY A 428 18.72 -25.75 17.40
C GLY A 428 18.63 -24.26 17.79
N ARG A 429 19.70 -23.73 18.38
CA ARG A 429 19.79 -22.32 18.81
C ARG A 429 20.44 -21.49 17.71
N THR A 430 19.67 -20.61 17.09
CA THR A 430 20.15 -19.47 16.30
C THR A 430 19.93 -18.19 17.11
N GLU A 431 20.83 -17.21 17.03
CA GLU A 431 20.65 -15.92 17.71
C GLU A 431 19.92 -14.96 16.77
N LEU A 432 18.71 -14.54 17.13
CA LEU A 432 17.95 -13.56 16.35
C LEU A 432 18.41 -12.14 16.69
N ARG A 433 18.53 -11.31 15.66
CA ARG A 433 18.94 -9.91 15.80
C ARG A 433 17.82 -9.09 16.44
N LYS A 434 18.18 -8.39 17.52
CA LYS A 434 17.38 -7.33 18.12
C LYS A 434 17.96 -6.01 17.66
N CYS A 435 17.14 -5.18 17.03
CA CYS A 435 17.65 -4.08 16.24
C CYS A 435 17.03 -2.73 16.61
N VAL A 436 17.83 -1.68 16.43
CA VAL A 436 17.36 -0.29 16.38
C VAL A 436 17.67 0.25 14.99
N TYR A 437 16.63 0.60 14.25
CA TYR A 437 16.72 1.17 12.91
C TYR A 437 16.82 2.67 13.04
N VAL A 438 17.76 3.28 12.33
CA VAL A 438 17.90 4.73 12.22
C VAL A 438 17.78 5.09 10.74
N TRP A 439 16.66 5.68 10.36
CA TRP A 439 16.39 6.17 9.01
C TRP A 439 16.30 7.69 9.01
N GLU A 440 16.86 8.35 8.01
CA GLU A 440 16.85 9.82 7.90
C GLU A 440 16.26 10.25 6.57
N LYS A 441 15.44 11.30 6.57
CA LYS A 441 14.93 11.92 5.35
C LYS A 441 15.96 12.92 4.83
N ASP A 442 16.50 12.70 3.63
CA ASP A 442 17.53 13.58 3.08
C ASP A 442 17.01 15.01 2.85
N ASN A 443 17.79 16.00 3.31
CA ASN A 443 17.56 17.43 3.10
C ASN A 443 17.49 17.83 1.61
N ARG A 444 18.09 17.05 0.70
CA ARG A 444 18.11 17.35 -0.75
C ARG A 444 17.09 16.54 -1.57
N MET A 445 16.73 15.31 -1.15
CA MET A 445 15.90 14.40 -1.95
C MET A 445 14.39 14.60 -1.78
N ALA A 446 13.93 15.30 -0.73
CA ALA A 446 12.50 15.46 -0.42
C ALA A 446 11.71 16.28 -1.45
N ILE A 447 12.39 17.05 -2.32
CA ILE A 447 11.75 17.85 -3.37
C ILE A 447 11.82 17.14 -4.73
N THR A 448 12.82 16.28 -4.96
CA THR A 448 13.10 15.74 -6.30
C THR A 448 12.48 14.36 -6.54
N ARG A 449 12.36 13.49 -5.52
CA ARG A 449 11.97 12.08 -5.72
C ARG A 449 10.45 11.86 -5.74
N ASP A 450 9.71 12.51 -4.85
CA ASP A 450 8.24 12.52 -4.87
C ASP A 450 7.72 13.20 -6.15
N GLN A 451 8.37 14.28 -6.58
CA GLN A 451 8.05 14.98 -7.82
C GLN A 451 8.30 14.08 -9.04
N LEU A 452 9.45 13.39 -9.14
CA LEU A 452 9.76 12.49 -10.25
C LEU A 452 8.81 11.27 -10.34
N LEU A 453 8.40 10.71 -9.20
CA LEU A 453 7.46 9.59 -9.16
C LEU A 453 6.04 10.04 -9.54
N ILE A 454 5.57 11.17 -8.96
CA ILE A 454 4.30 11.80 -9.35
C ILE A 454 4.33 12.18 -10.83
N GLU A 455 5.48 12.67 -11.32
CA GLU A 455 5.67 13.06 -12.70
C GLU A 455 5.59 11.85 -13.65
N ALA A 456 6.26 10.75 -13.32
CA ALA A 456 6.22 9.50 -14.07
C ALA A 456 4.81 8.88 -14.08
N HIS A 457 4.09 8.91 -12.95
CA HIS A 457 2.70 8.46 -12.88
C HIS A 457 1.76 9.36 -13.67
N GLN A 458 1.89 10.69 -13.59
CA GLN A 458 1.10 11.63 -14.39
C GLN A 458 1.24 11.36 -15.89
N ILE A 459 2.43 10.99 -16.35
CA ILE A 459 2.62 10.60 -17.75
C ILE A 459 2.07 9.23 -18.07
N ASN A 460 2.19 8.26 -17.18
CA ASN A 460 1.50 6.99 -17.36
C ASN A 460 -0.01 7.24 -17.61
N TYR A 461 -0.64 8.12 -16.82
CA TYR A 461 -2.05 8.48 -17.02
C TYR A 461 -2.31 9.31 -18.28
N GLN A 462 -1.40 10.21 -18.70
CA GLN A 462 -1.53 10.94 -19.97
C GLN A 462 -1.33 10.04 -21.21
N LEU A 463 -0.35 9.15 -21.17
CA LEU A 463 -0.14 8.14 -22.21
C LEU A 463 -1.32 7.18 -22.26
N ARG A 464 -1.84 6.75 -21.10
CA ARG A 464 -3.03 5.92 -21.00
C ARG A 464 -4.25 6.62 -21.60
N SER A 465 -4.50 7.89 -21.30
CA SER A 465 -5.67 8.59 -21.84
C SER A 465 -5.64 8.71 -23.36
N THR A 466 -4.49 9.07 -23.93
CA THR A 466 -4.31 9.15 -25.40
C THR A 466 -4.35 7.77 -26.06
N PHE A 467 -3.77 6.74 -25.43
CA PHE A 467 -3.83 5.36 -25.89
C PHE A 467 -5.28 4.85 -25.94
N PHE A 468 -6.05 5.08 -24.88
CA PHE A 468 -7.44 4.63 -24.78
C PHE A 468 -8.31 5.27 -25.87
N TYR A 469 -8.19 6.58 -26.04
CA TYR A 469 -8.91 7.29 -27.10
C TYR A 469 -8.54 6.79 -28.50
N ARG A 470 -7.26 6.52 -28.76
CA ARG A 470 -6.82 5.98 -30.05
C ARG A 470 -7.34 4.57 -30.28
N LYS A 471 -7.22 3.66 -29.30
CA LYS A 471 -7.69 2.29 -29.47
C LYS A 471 -9.21 2.22 -29.65
N LEU A 472 -9.96 3.10 -29.02
CA LEU A 472 -11.39 3.25 -29.27
C LEU A 472 -11.69 3.55 -30.75
N LYS A 473 -10.89 4.44 -31.38
CA LYS A 473 -10.98 4.75 -32.82
C LYS A 473 -10.49 3.61 -33.70
N GLU A 474 -9.36 2.99 -33.36
CA GLU A 474 -8.75 1.88 -34.11
C GLU A 474 -9.69 0.68 -34.19
N TYR A 475 -10.33 0.33 -33.07
CA TYR A 475 -11.32 -0.75 -33.01
C TYR A 475 -12.66 -0.39 -33.64
N LYS A 476 -12.85 0.87 -34.06
CA LYS A 476 -14.06 1.38 -34.70
C LYS A 476 -15.35 1.03 -33.95
N VAL A 477 -15.27 0.92 -32.61
CA VAL A 477 -16.38 0.41 -31.79
C VAL A 477 -17.64 1.25 -31.94
N LEU A 478 -17.48 2.56 -32.06
CA LEU A 478 -18.58 3.51 -32.26
C LEU A 478 -19.29 3.37 -33.62
N THR A 479 -18.74 2.61 -34.57
CA THR A 479 -19.37 2.36 -35.87
C THR A 479 -20.34 1.19 -35.85
N PHE A 480 -20.20 0.24 -34.92
CA PHE A 480 -21.04 -0.95 -34.88
C PHE A 480 -22.54 -0.65 -34.75
N PRO A 481 -23.00 0.28 -33.88
CA PRO A 481 -24.41 0.62 -33.80
C PRO A 481 -24.98 1.07 -35.16
N SER A 482 -24.23 1.85 -35.94
CA SER A 482 -24.65 2.27 -37.28
C SER A 482 -24.66 1.11 -38.29
N ILE A 483 -23.68 0.20 -38.23
CA ILE A 483 -23.65 -0.99 -39.09
C ILE A 483 -24.88 -1.86 -38.81
N VAL A 484 -25.18 -2.13 -37.54
CA VAL A 484 -26.34 -2.93 -37.15
C VAL A 484 -27.64 -2.21 -37.52
N ALA A 485 -27.74 -0.91 -37.28
CA ALA A 485 -28.91 -0.10 -37.65
C ALA A 485 -29.20 -0.11 -39.16
N ASN A 486 -28.18 -0.19 -40.02
CA ASN A 486 -28.37 -0.33 -41.47
C ASN A 486 -28.96 -1.69 -41.88
N ILE A 487 -28.77 -2.72 -41.05
CA ILE A 487 -29.27 -4.09 -41.29
C ILE A 487 -30.65 -4.28 -40.65
N THR A 488 -30.97 -3.53 -39.59
CA THR A 488 -32.25 -3.60 -38.86
C THR A 488 -33.50 -3.54 -39.75
N PRO A 489 -33.60 -2.71 -40.81
CA PRO A 489 -34.77 -2.72 -41.71
C PRO A 489 -35.02 -4.06 -42.41
N LEU A 490 -34.00 -4.93 -42.47
CA LEU A 490 -34.07 -6.26 -43.07
C LEU A 490 -34.16 -7.38 -42.02
N ALA A 491 -34.35 -7.04 -40.74
CA ALA A 491 -34.34 -8.01 -39.64
C ALA A 491 -35.38 -9.13 -39.80
N GLU A 492 -36.53 -8.84 -40.42
CA GLU A 492 -37.60 -9.82 -40.68
C GLU A 492 -37.19 -10.92 -41.69
N LEU A 493 -36.13 -10.70 -42.48
CA LEU A 493 -35.60 -11.69 -43.43
C LEU A 493 -34.68 -12.74 -42.78
N TYR A 494 -34.45 -12.65 -41.48
CA TYR A 494 -33.69 -13.61 -40.69
C TYR A 494 -34.66 -14.53 -39.93
N ASN A 495 -34.58 -15.84 -40.19
CA ASN A 495 -35.42 -16.84 -39.55
C ASN A 495 -34.85 -17.23 -38.18
N TRP A 496 -35.68 -17.28 -37.12
CA TRP A 496 -35.26 -17.58 -35.75
C TRP A 496 -35.86 -18.89 -35.20
N ASP A 497 -36.36 -19.78 -36.06
CA ASP A 497 -37.00 -21.03 -35.63
C ASP A 497 -36.03 -21.96 -34.90
N GLN A 498 -34.74 -21.91 -35.28
CA GLN A 498 -33.66 -22.69 -34.66
C GLN A 498 -32.98 -21.97 -33.48
N ARG A 499 -33.58 -20.91 -32.93
CA ARG A 499 -33.01 -20.11 -31.82
C ARG A 499 -32.50 -20.94 -30.63
N ALA A 500 -33.18 -22.04 -30.31
CA ALA A 500 -32.81 -22.92 -29.20
C ALA A 500 -31.45 -23.61 -29.45
N ASP A 501 -31.18 -24.04 -30.68
CA ASP A 501 -29.89 -24.64 -31.07
C ASP A 501 -28.76 -23.60 -31.07
N TRP A 502 -29.12 -22.32 -31.16
CA TRP A 502 -28.20 -21.19 -31.12
C TRP A 502 -28.00 -20.63 -29.71
N GLY A 503 -28.48 -21.32 -28.66
CA GLY A 503 -28.21 -20.93 -27.28
C GLY A 503 -29.03 -19.76 -26.77
N ILE A 504 -30.14 -19.43 -27.43
CA ILE A 504 -31.05 -18.36 -27.01
C ILE A 504 -32.10 -18.93 -26.06
N SER A 505 -32.24 -18.37 -24.86
CA SER A 505 -33.30 -18.76 -23.91
C SER A 505 -34.67 -18.25 -24.37
N GLU A 506 -35.73 -18.98 -24.03
CA GLU A 506 -37.08 -18.61 -24.48
C GLU A 506 -37.60 -17.33 -23.80
N ASP A 507 -37.20 -17.10 -22.54
CA ASP A 507 -37.53 -15.89 -21.78
C ASP A 507 -36.86 -14.66 -22.41
N ALA A 508 -35.54 -14.71 -22.65
CA ALA A 508 -34.82 -13.62 -23.30
C ALA A 508 -35.32 -13.36 -24.73
N PHE A 509 -35.60 -14.41 -25.51
CA PHE A 509 -36.15 -14.26 -26.86
C PHE A 509 -37.53 -13.57 -26.83
N THR A 510 -38.42 -14.02 -25.95
CA THR A 510 -39.77 -13.45 -25.80
C THR A 510 -39.71 -12.00 -25.36
N TYR A 511 -38.82 -11.68 -24.43
CA TYR A 511 -38.61 -10.33 -23.93
C TYR A 511 -38.17 -9.38 -25.05
N ILE A 512 -37.10 -9.72 -25.78
CA ILE A 512 -36.58 -8.87 -26.87
C ILE A 512 -37.56 -8.78 -28.04
N SER A 513 -38.28 -9.85 -28.36
CA SER A 513 -39.29 -9.83 -29.44
C SER A 513 -40.43 -8.84 -29.19
N LYS A 514 -40.71 -8.52 -27.92
CA LYS A 514 -41.77 -7.57 -27.52
C LYS A 514 -41.23 -6.18 -27.18
N HIS A 515 -39.92 -5.98 -27.24
CA HIS A 515 -39.29 -4.72 -26.86
C HIS A 515 -39.58 -3.63 -27.92
N GLU A 516 -39.91 -2.41 -27.48
CA GLU A 516 -40.27 -1.31 -28.39
C GLU A 516 -39.07 -0.87 -29.23
N ASP A 517 -37.92 -0.65 -28.58
CA ASP A 517 -36.71 -0.09 -29.21
C ASP A 517 -35.68 -1.11 -29.71
N LEU A 518 -35.68 -2.34 -29.19
CA LEU A 518 -34.68 -3.36 -29.52
C LEU A 518 -35.23 -4.40 -30.50
N LYS A 519 -34.40 -4.82 -31.45
CA LYS A 519 -34.67 -5.93 -32.38
C LYS A 519 -33.74 -7.10 -32.08
N LEU A 520 -34.21 -8.32 -32.39
CA LEU A 520 -33.47 -9.56 -32.16
C LEU A 520 -32.04 -9.52 -32.72
N ILE A 521 -31.86 -8.96 -33.92
CA ILE A 521 -30.54 -8.89 -34.56
C ILE A 521 -29.57 -7.92 -33.87
N GLN A 522 -30.05 -6.96 -33.08
CA GLN A 522 -29.18 -6.10 -32.27
C GLN A 522 -28.64 -6.83 -31.04
N VAL A 523 -29.36 -7.84 -30.55
CA VAL A 523 -29.07 -8.48 -29.26
C VAL A 523 -28.46 -9.87 -29.43
N PHE A 524 -29.02 -10.66 -30.34
CA PHE A 524 -28.61 -12.04 -30.60
C PHE A 524 -27.85 -12.15 -31.91
N CYS A 525 -26.78 -12.95 -31.88
CA CYS A 525 -25.98 -13.28 -33.04
C CYS A 525 -26.72 -14.30 -33.90
N HIS A 526 -26.95 -13.96 -35.17
CA HIS A 526 -27.57 -14.87 -36.14
C HIS A 526 -26.49 -15.52 -37.03
N PRO A 527 -26.53 -16.85 -37.28
CA PRO A 527 -25.48 -17.54 -38.05
C PRO A 527 -25.33 -17.04 -39.49
N LYS A 528 -26.43 -16.79 -40.19
CA LYS A 528 -26.43 -16.17 -41.54
C LYS A 528 -25.76 -14.79 -41.53
N LEU A 529 -26.11 -13.94 -40.57
CA LEU A 529 -25.55 -12.60 -40.48
C LEU A 529 -24.04 -12.64 -40.22
N LEU A 530 -23.59 -13.49 -39.30
CA LEU A 530 -22.17 -13.62 -38.98
C LEU A 530 -21.36 -14.13 -40.19
N ARG A 531 -22.00 -14.89 -41.09
CA ARG A 531 -21.41 -15.33 -42.36
C ARG A 531 -21.30 -14.22 -43.39
N GLU A 532 -22.34 -13.38 -43.50
CA GLU A 532 -22.40 -12.26 -44.42
C GLU A 532 -21.49 -11.10 -43.98
N TYR A 533 -21.39 -10.88 -42.68
CA TYR A 533 -20.61 -9.81 -42.06
C TYR A 533 -19.73 -10.35 -40.91
N PRO A 534 -18.63 -11.07 -41.20
CA PRO A 534 -17.72 -11.58 -40.17
C PRO A 534 -17.18 -10.51 -39.21
N VAL A 535 -17.06 -9.26 -39.66
CA VAL A 535 -16.63 -8.13 -38.80
C VAL A 535 -17.56 -7.89 -37.60
N LEU A 536 -18.85 -8.25 -37.69
CA LEU A 536 -19.81 -8.14 -36.57
C LEU A 536 -19.51 -9.11 -35.42
N LEU A 537 -18.57 -10.04 -35.60
CA LEU A 537 -18.04 -10.86 -34.51
C LEU A 537 -17.55 -9.97 -33.34
N ALA A 538 -16.84 -8.88 -33.64
CA ALA A 538 -16.38 -7.94 -32.62
C ALA A 538 -17.56 -7.31 -31.86
N TYR A 539 -18.66 -7.00 -32.54
CA TYR A 539 -19.86 -6.45 -31.90
C TYR A 539 -20.49 -7.46 -30.94
N TYR A 540 -20.86 -8.65 -31.44
CA TYR A 540 -21.53 -9.68 -30.64
C TYR A 540 -20.68 -10.16 -29.48
N ARG A 541 -19.37 -10.30 -29.68
CA ARG A 541 -18.43 -10.64 -28.60
C ARG A 541 -18.43 -9.60 -27.49
N ASN A 542 -18.40 -8.31 -27.85
CA ASN A 542 -18.33 -7.24 -26.85
C ASN A 542 -19.64 -7.03 -26.09
N ILE A 543 -20.80 -7.13 -26.75
CA ILE A 543 -22.08 -7.07 -26.01
C ILE A 543 -22.27 -8.29 -25.09
N ALA A 544 -21.74 -9.45 -25.48
CA ALA A 544 -21.68 -10.65 -24.63
C ALA A 544 -20.61 -10.57 -23.52
N ALA A 545 -19.91 -9.43 -23.37
CA ALA A 545 -18.86 -9.19 -22.38
C ALA A 545 -17.70 -10.20 -22.41
N LEU A 546 -17.37 -10.74 -23.59
CA LEU A 546 -16.32 -11.74 -23.77
C LEU A 546 -15.02 -11.13 -24.33
N SER A 547 -13.89 -11.55 -23.78
CA SER A 547 -12.57 -11.20 -24.32
C SER A 547 -12.20 -12.08 -25.52
N GLN A 548 -11.30 -11.61 -26.40
CA GLN A 548 -10.76 -12.46 -27.48
C GLN A 548 -10.08 -13.73 -26.94
N LYS A 549 -9.40 -13.63 -25.79
CA LYS A 549 -8.72 -14.75 -25.12
C LYS A 549 -9.72 -15.79 -24.60
N SER A 550 -10.82 -15.36 -23.98
CA SER A 550 -11.84 -16.28 -23.46
C SER A 550 -12.53 -17.03 -24.60
N VAL A 551 -12.82 -16.37 -25.72
CA VAL A 551 -13.37 -17.06 -26.90
C VAL A 551 -12.38 -18.09 -27.46
N SER A 552 -11.11 -17.70 -27.61
CA SER A 552 -10.08 -18.65 -28.07
C SER A 552 -9.90 -19.84 -27.12
N TYR A 553 -10.03 -19.64 -25.80
CA TYR A 553 -9.92 -20.70 -24.81
C TYR A 553 -11.14 -21.63 -24.80
N LEU A 554 -12.36 -21.07 -24.86
CA LEU A 554 -13.60 -21.83 -24.73
C LEU A 554 -13.93 -22.66 -25.99
N ILE A 555 -13.66 -22.12 -27.18
CA ILE A 555 -14.08 -22.74 -28.44
C ILE A 555 -12.96 -22.88 -29.48
N GLY A 556 -11.72 -22.53 -29.14
CA GLY A 556 -10.56 -22.73 -30.02
C GLY A 556 -10.49 -21.80 -31.24
N VAL A 557 -11.32 -20.73 -31.28
CA VAL A 557 -11.36 -19.81 -32.42
C VAL A 557 -10.56 -18.55 -32.10
N ASN A 558 -9.50 -18.29 -32.88
CA ASN A 558 -8.81 -17.00 -32.85
C ASN A 558 -9.62 -15.97 -33.62
N VAL A 559 -10.41 -15.19 -32.87
CA VAL A 559 -11.34 -14.19 -33.42
C VAL A 559 -10.65 -12.93 -33.95
N ALA A 560 -9.45 -12.61 -33.46
CA ALA A 560 -8.77 -11.35 -33.76
C ALA A 560 -8.57 -11.13 -35.26
N LYS A 561 -8.28 -12.19 -36.02
CA LYS A 561 -8.08 -12.10 -37.48
C LYS A 561 -9.34 -11.71 -38.26
N TYR A 562 -10.53 -12.05 -37.75
CA TYR A 562 -11.81 -11.71 -38.38
C TYR A 562 -12.25 -10.30 -38.00
N GLU A 563 -11.99 -9.89 -36.76
CA GLU A 563 -12.35 -8.56 -36.26
C GLU A 563 -11.55 -7.43 -36.94
N THR A 564 -10.35 -7.73 -37.45
CA THR A 564 -9.50 -6.78 -38.17
C THR A 564 -9.76 -6.73 -39.68
N ASP A 565 -10.52 -7.69 -40.23
CA ASP A 565 -10.76 -7.80 -41.67
C ASP A 565 -11.98 -6.97 -42.10
N GLN A 566 -11.72 -5.73 -42.49
CA GLN A 566 -12.77 -4.79 -42.88
C GLN A 566 -13.32 -5.04 -44.29
N ASP A 567 -12.63 -5.84 -45.10
CA ASP A 567 -13.07 -6.17 -46.46
C ASP A 567 -13.89 -7.47 -46.49
N ASN A 568 -14.13 -8.10 -45.34
CA ASN A 568 -14.80 -9.40 -45.20
C ASN A 568 -14.22 -10.48 -46.12
N LYS A 569 -12.89 -10.48 -46.33
CA LYS A 569 -12.19 -11.45 -47.19
C LYS A 569 -12.05 -12.82 -46.53
N THR A 570 -12.08 -12.87 -45.21
CA THR A 570 -11.83 -14.06 -44.40
C THR A 570 -13.17 -14.68 -43.98
N SER A 571 -13.40 -15.93 -44.37
CA SER A 571 -14.64 -16.64 -44.04
C SER A 571 -14.51 -17.52 -42.80
N LEU A 572 -15.60 -17.62 -42.05
CA LEU A 572 -15.78 -18.60 -40.97
C LEU A 572 -16.39 -19.88 -41.54
N ASN A 573 -15.90 -21.04 -41.11
CA ASN A 573 -16.53 -22.31 -41.48
C ASN A 573 -17.79 -22.59 -40.64
N ASP A 574 -18.60 -23.57 -41.06
CA ASP A 574 -19.88 -23.89 -40.41
C ASP A 574 -19.73 -24.21 -38.92
N THR A 575 -18.69 -24.98 -38.56
CA THR A 575 -18.42 -25.36 -37.17
C THR A 575 -18.06 -24.14 -36.32
N GLN A 576 -17.23 -23.24 -36.83
CA GLN A 576 -16.84 -22.01 -36.15
C GLN A 576 -18.05 -21.09 -35.92
N ILE A 577 -18.89 -20.92 -36.93
CA ILE A 577 -20.11 -20.10 -36.82
C ILE A 577 -21.03 -20.66 -35.75
N SER A 578 -21.30 -21.97 -35.78
CA SER A 578 -22.19 -22.61 -34.81
C SER A 578 -21.69 -22.44 -33.38
N LEU A 579 -20.38 -22.64 -33.13
CA LEU A 579 -19.78 -22.48 -31.80
C LEU A 579 -19.81 -21.02 -31.32
N LEU A 580 -19.48 -20.06 -32.20
CA LEU A 580 -19.47 -18.63 -31.86
C LEU A 580 -20.87 -18.10 -31.55
N VAL A 581 -21.83 -18.41 -32.42
CA VAL A 581 -23.23 -18.00 -32.28
C VAL A 581 -23.79 -18.50 -30.96
N ARG A 582 -23.60 -19.79 -30.67
CA ARG A 582 -24.06 -20.39 -29.42
C ARG A 582 -23.42 -19.73 -28.19
N LEU A 583 -22.10 -19.56 -28.20
CA LEU A 583 -21.38 -18.94 -27.10
C LEU A 583 -21.89 -17.53 -26.78
N PHE A 584 -22.04 -16.68 -27.81
CA PHE A 584 -22.46 -15.29 -27.63
C PHE A 584 -23.91 -15.20 -27.16
N ASN A 585 -24.80 -15.99 -27.75
CA ASN A 585 -26.21 -15.97 -27.42
C ASN A 585 -26.51 -16.56 -26.03
N GLU A 586 -25.76 -17.58 -25.59
CA GLU A 586 -25.89 -18.11 -24.22
C GLU A 586 -25.55 -17.01 -23.19
N HIS A 587 -24.49 -16.23 -23.44
CA HIS A 587 -24.10 -15.14 -22.55
C HIS A 587 -25.11 -14.00 -22.59
N MET A 588 -25.60 -13.61 -23.77
CA MET A 588 -26.64 -12.59 -23.89
C MET A 588 -27.95 -13.01 -23.23
N SER A 589 -28.35 -14.27 -23.37
CA SER A 589 -29.52 -14.81 -22.70
C SER A 589 -29.35 -14.76 -21.18
N LEU A 590 -28.19 -15.18 -20.65
CA LEU A 590 -27.91 -15.09 -19.21
C LEU A 590 -27.96 -13.64 -18.69
N ILE A 591 -27.43 -12.68 -19.44
CA ILE A 591 -27.47 -11.26 -19.07
C ILE A 591 -28.93 -10.80 -18.99
N ILE A 592 -29.74 -11.04 -20.02
CA ILE A 592 -31.13 -10.60 -20.09
C ILE A 592 -31.98 -11.32 -19.03
N ASP A 593 -31.79 -12.62 -18.86
CA ASP A 593 -32.52 -13.45 -17.89
C ASP A 593 -32.22 -13.02 -16.44
N SER A 594 -31.02 -12.48 -16.20
CA SER A 594 -30.65 -11.92 -14.88
C SER A 594 -31.25 -10.53 -14.61
N SER A 595 -31.73 -9.83 -15.64
CA SER A 595 -32.21 -8.45 -15.58
C SER A 595 -33.63 -8.28 -16.14
N ILE A 596 -34.44 -9.34 -16.16
CA ILE A 596 -35.77 -9.34 -16.79
C ILE A 596 -36.59 -8.17 -16.20
N GLN A 597 -37.06 -7.28 -17.09
CA GLN A 597 -37.82 -6.02 -16.89
C GLN A 597 -37.04 -4.70 -17.02
N SER A 598 -35.72 -4.68 -17.17
CA SER A 598 -34.98 -3.40 -17.28
C SER A 598 -33.97 -3.30 -18.41
N PHE A 599 -33.76 -4.33 -19.24
CA PHE A 599 -32.70 -4.30 -20.26
C PHE A 599 -33.04 -3.36 -21.43
N THR A 600 -32.24 -2.31 -21.60
CA THR A 600 -32.45 -1.21 -22.55
C THR A 600 -31.38 -1.13 -23.65
N GLU A 601 -31.65 -0.35 -24.70
CA GLU A 601 -30.64 -0.03 -25.72
C GLU A 601 -29.40 0.67 -25.14
N GLN A 602 -29.59 1.55 -24.14
CA GLN A 602 -28.47 2.22 -23.48
C GLN A 602 -27.56 1.23 -22.74
N GLU A 603 -28.12 0.20 -22.10
CA GLU A 603 -27.34 -0.85 -21.45
C GLU A 603 -26.62 -1.74 -22.46
N LEU A 604 -27.24 -2.04 -23.61
CA LEU A 604 -26.59 -2.75 -24.70
C LEU A 604 -25.36 -1.97 -25.23
N GLN A 605 -25.50 -0.66 -25.43
CA GLN A 605 -24.39 0.22 -25.78
C GLN A 605 -23.35 0.30 -24.64
N GLY A 606 -23.81 0.31 -23.39
CA GLY A 606 -22.98 0.27 -22.20
C GLY A 606 -22.12 -0.99 -22.11
N LEU A 607 -22.67 -2.16 -22.44
CA LEU A 607 -21.94 -3.43 -22.50
C LEU A 607 -20.85 -3.39 -23.58
N LEU A 608 -21.20 -2.90 -24.78
CA LEU A 608 -20.26 -2.72 -25.89
C LEU A 608 -19.05 -1.86 -25.46
N LEU A 609 -19.31 -0.69 -24.84
CA LEU A 609 -18.25 0.23 -24.41
C LEU A 609 -17.46 -0.31 -23.21
N THR A 610 -18.10 -0.94 -22.24
CA THR A 610 -17.46 -1.50 -21.05
C THR A 610 -16.51 -2.65 -21.41
N SER A 611 -16.98 -3.60 -22.23
CA SER A 611 -16.15 -4.71 -22.73
C SER A 611 -14.97 -4.19 -23.57
N THR A 612 -15.23 -3.21 -24.43
CA THR A 612 -14.18 -2.54 -25.21
C THR A 612 -13.15 -1.86 -24.29
N GLY A 613 -13.60 -1.16 -23.25
CA GLY A 613 -12.72 -0.53 -22.26
C GLY A 613 -11.79 -1.54 -21.58
N ALA A 614 -12.31 -2.71 -21.19
CA ALA A 614 -11.52 -3.80 -20.64
C ALA A 614 -10.49 -4.37 -21.65
N GLN A 615 -10.88 -4.50 -22.93
CA GLN A 615 -9.96 -4.90 -24.00
C GLN A 615 -8.82 -3.88 -24.19
N ILE A 616 -9.15 -2.59 -24.20
CA ILE A 616 -8.18 -1.50 -24.30
C ILE A 616 -7.23 -1.49 -23.09
N ASP A 617 -7.73 -1.70 -21.87
CA ASP A 617 -6.89 -1.78 -20.67
C ASP A 617 -5.92 -2.97 -20.74
N GLY A 618 -6.40 -4.12 -21.21
CA GLY A 618 -5.55 -5.28 -21.48
C GLY A 618 -4.46 -5.00 -22.52
N ALA A 619 -4.75 -4.20 -23.54
CA ALA A 619 -3.79 -3.78 -24.55
C ALA A 619 -2.76 -2.77 -24.00
N TRP A 620 -3.20 -1.82 -23.16
CA TRP A 620 -2.34 -0.81 -22.54
C TRP A 620 -1.18 -1.41 -21.75
N ARG A 621 -1.46 -2.47 -20.96
CA ARG A 621 -0.45 -3.17 -20.16
C ARG A 621 0.72 -3.74 -20.98
N ASN A 622 0.51 -4.00 -22.27
CA ASN A 622 1.52 -4.55 -23.16
C ASN A 622 2.18 -3.49 -24.06
N ALA A 623 1.61 -2.28 -24.15
CA ALA A 623 1.95 -1.29 -25.18
C ALA A 623 2.60 -0.01 -24.64
N ILE A 624 2.91 0.07 -23.33
CA ILE A 624 3.45 1.28 -22.70
C ILE A 624 4.76 1.76 -23.36
N GLY A 625 5.62 0.83 -23.77
CA GLY A 625 6.89 1.12 -24.47
C GLY A 625 6.66 1.70 -25.87
N GLU A 626 5.84 1.02 -26.67
CA GLU A 626 5.47 1.45 -28.03
C GLU A 626 4.72 2.79 -28.03
N GLU A 627 3.94 3.09 -26.98
CA GLU A 627 3.21 4.35 -26.90
C GLU A 627 4.13 5.54 -26.65
N ALA A 628 5.18 5.36 -25.82
CA ALA A 628 6.16 6.40 -25.58
C ALA A 628 6.90 6.78 -26.88
N GLU A 629 7.28 5.78 -27.68
CA GLU A 629 7.88 5.97 -29.01
C GLU A 629 6.97 6.81 -29.92
N LYS A 630 5.70 6.42 -30.05
CA LYS A 630 4.70 7.15 -30.86
C LYS A 630 4.46 8.58 -30.38
N VAL A 631 4.59 8.85 -29.08
CA VAL A 631 4.53 10.23 -28.57
C VAL A 631 5.70 11.04 -29.09
N VAL A 632 6.94 10.54 -28.98
CA VAL A 632 8.12 11.25 -29.50
C VAL A 632 8.00 11.48 -31.01
N GLN A 633 7.60 10.47 -31.78
CA GLN A 633 7.36 10.60 -33.21
C GLN A 633 6.36 11.72 -33.54
N ARG A 634 5.22 11.76 -32.84
CA ARG A 634 4.20 12.80 -33.03
C ARG A 634 4.71 14.20 -32.66
N LEU A 635 5.52 14.33 -31.61
CA LEU A 635 6.12 15.61 -31.22
C LEU A 635 7.04 16.14 -32.34
N LEU A 636 7.89 15.27 -32.89
CA LEU A 636 8.79 15.65 -33.99
C LEU A 636 8.03 16.04 -35.25
N VAL A 637 6.98 15.31 -35.62
CA VAL A 637 6.14 15.63 -36.78
C VAL A 637 5.41 16.97 -36.57
N LYS A 638 4.82 17.20 -35.38
CA LYS A 638 4.18 18.47 -35.04
C LYS A 638 5.16 19.64 -35.12
N GLU A 639 6.37 19.46 -34.61
CA GLU A 639 7.39 20.51 -34.70
C GLU A 639 7.86 20.74 -36.13
N ALA A 640 8.03 19.68 -36.95
CA ALA A 640 8.34 19.82 -38.36
C ALA A 640 7.29 20.64 -39.12
N VAL A 641 5.99 20.47 -38.80
CA VAL A 641 4.91 21.30 -39.34
C VAL A 641 5.03 22.74 -38.84
N LYS A 642 5.24 22.94 -37.54
CA LYS A 642 5.38 24.27 -36.93
C LYS A 642 6.57 25.06 -37.49
N LEU A 643 7.65 24.37 -37.84
CA LEU A 643 8.83 24.95 -38.50
C LEU A 643 8.67 25.10 -40.02
N GLY A 644 7.55 24.64 -40.60
CA GLY A 644 7.31 24.68 -42.04
C GLY A 644 8.24 23.77 -42.84
N LEU A 645 8.77 22.71 -42.23
CA LEU A 645 9.72 21.79 -42.84
C LEU A 645 9.07 20.56 -43.47
N LEU A 646 7.92 20.10 -42.95
CA LEU A 646 7.29 18.85 -43.39
C LEU A 646 6.82 18.93 -44.85
N SER A 647 7.33 18.02 -45.70
CA SER A 647 6.96 17.93 -47.13
C SER A 647 6.08 16.74 -47.45
N ALA A 648 6.40 15.57 -46.91
CA ALA A 648 5.66 14.34 -47.19
C ALA A 648 5.81 13.33 -46.06
N PHE A 649 4.82 12.44 -45.95
CA PHE A 649 4.90 11.21 -45.18
C PHE A 649 5.36 10.06 -46.08
N ILE A 650 6.10 9.12 -45.50
CA ILE A 650 6.62 7.93 -46.17
C ILE A 650 5.82 6.73 -45.63
N PRO A 651 4.90 6.14 -46.39
CA PRO A 651 4.15 4.95 -45.95
C PRO A 651 5.07 3.75 -45.70
N ARG A 652 4.72 2.89 -44.73
CA ARG A 652 5.39 1.59 -44.53
C ARG A 652 5.12 0.62 -45.67
N ASN A 653 3.88 0.65 -46.18
CA ASN A 653 3.40 -0.23 -47.23
C ASN A 653 3.11 0.57 -48.49
N GLY A 654 3.61 0.10 -49.64
CA GLY A 654 3.44 0.76 -50.94
C GLY A 654 4.65 1.58 -51.40
N THR A 655 4.59 2.13 -52.62
CA THR A 655 5.67 2.89 -53.26
C THR A 655 5.37 4.39 -53.38
N ASN A 656 4.17 4.82 -53.00
CA ASN A 656 3.74 6.21 -53.16
C ASN A 656 4.15 7.01 -51.92
N MET A 657 4.71 8.20 -52.11
CA MET A 657 4.84 9.19 -51.04
C MET A 657 3.52 9.93 -50.87
N GLU A 658 3.15 10.26 -49.63
CA GLU A 658 1.96 11.05 -49.32
C GLU A 658 2.36 12.50 -49.02
N PRO A 659 2.07 13.47 -49.91
CA PRO A 659 2.37 14.87 -49.65
C PRO A 659 1.68 15.38 -48.38
N PHE A 660 2.34 16.29 -47.67
CA PHE A 660 1.71 16.97 -46.54
C PHE A 660 0.66 17.97 -47.01
N THR A 661 -0.55 17.81 -46.50
CA THR A 661 -1.68 18.72 -46.71
C THR A 661 -2.39 18.94 -45.36
N PRO A 662 -2.67 20.19 -44.95
CA PRO A 662 -3.27 20.48 -43.63
C PRO A 662 -4.58 19.73 -43.36
N GLU A 663 -5.37 19.47 -44.41
CA GLU A 663 -6.67 18.78 -44.34
C GLU A 663 -6.58 17.36 -43.77
N TYR A 664 -5.51 16.63 -44.07
CA TYR A 664 -5.34 15.23 -43.67
C TYR A 664 -4.40 15.07 -42.46
N PHE A 665 -3.82 16.16 -41.96
CA PHE A 665 -2.77 16.11 -40.94
C PHE A 665 -3.17 15.35 -39.67
N GLU A 666 -4.35 15.65 -39.11
CA GLU A 666 -4.82 14.99 -37.88
C GLU A 666 -5.03 13.48 -38.08
N THR A 667 -5.47 13.07 -39.27
CA THR A 667 -5.64 11.66 -39.63
C THR A 667 -4.28 10.97 -39.79
N GLN A 668 -3.34 11.60 -40.49
CA GLN A 668 -1.98 11.08 -40.69
C GLN A 668 -1.23 10.96 -39.36
N LEU A 669 -1.32 11.99 -38.51
CA LEU A 669 -0.70 12.02 -37.19
C LEU A 669 -1.33 11.01 -36.22
N GLY A 670 -2.66 10.81 -36.30
CA GLY A 670 -3.38 9.78 -35.55
C GLY A 670 -2.95 8.35 -35.91
N ASN A 671 -2.56 8.14 -37.17
CA ASN A 671 -2.13 6.87 -37.73
C ASN A 671 -0.62 6.78 -37.92
N ILE A 672 0.20 7.47 -37.11
CA ILE A 672 1.66 7.57 -37.32
C ILE A 672 2.36 6.22 -37.56
N GLY A 673 1.86 5.13 -36.97
CA GLY A 673 2.38 3.78 -37.15
C GLY A 673 2.26 3.20 -38.57
N SER A 674 1.40 3.74 -39.44
CA SER A 674 1.34 3.34 -40.85
C SER A 674 2.48 3.93 -41.69
N TYR A 675 3.27 4.85 -41.12
CA TYR A 675 4.36 5.54 -41.79
C TYR A 675 5.71 5.04 -41.28
N ARG A 676 6.67 4.90 -42.20
CA ARG A 676 8.08 4.59 -41.90
C ARG A 676 8.91 5.84 -41.66
N GLY A 677 8.33 7.02 -41.80
CA GLY A 677 9.03 8.29 -41.62
C GLY A 677 8.36 9.46 -42.31
N ILE A 678 9.03 10.61 -42.25
CA ILE A 678 8.67 11.86 -42.90
C ILE A 678 9.87 12.43 -43.67
N MET A 679 9.57 13.14 -44.75
CA MET A 679 10.53 13.87 -45.57
C MET A 679 10.38 15.37 -45.36
N LEU A 680 11.51 16.06 -45.21
CA LEU A 680 11.58 17.49 -44.93
C LEU A 680 12.05 18.27 -46.18
N ASN A 681 11.63 19.52 -46.31
CA ASN A 681 11.94 20.37 -47.48
C ASN A 681 13.41 20.80 -47.56
N ASN A 682 14.18 20.62 -46.49
CA ASN A 682 15.62 20.85 -46.44
C ASN A 682 16.45 19.64 -46.92
N GLN A 683 15.81 18.70 -47.63
CA GLN A 683 16.38 17.47 -48.19
C GLN A 683 16.82 16.45 -47.15
N THR A 684 16.30 16.52 -45.93
CA THR A 684 16.55 15.54 -44.88
C THR A 684 15.30 14.71 -44.57
N SER A 685 15.43 13.65 -43.78
CA SER A 685 14.31 12.79 -43.41
C SER A 685 14.40 12.30 -41.98
N ILE A 686 13.25 12.03 -41.36
CA ILE A 686 13.15 11.36 -40.07
C ILE A 686 12.48 10.01 -40.32
N LEU A 687 13.17 8.92 -40.03
CA LEU A 687 12.68 7.56 -40.24
C LEU A 687 12.31 6.90 -38.91
N PHE A 688 11.25 6.10 -38.92
CA PHE A 688 10.73 5.36 -37.78
C PHE A 688 10.94 3.86 -38.00
N SER A 689 11.67 3.21 -37.10
CA SER A 689 12.09 1.82 -37.24
C SER A 689 12.01 1.08 -35.91
N SER A 690 12.29 -0.22 -35.89
CA SER A 690 12.35 -1.00 -34.64
C SER A 690 13.69 -0.92 -33.92
N GLU A 691 14.77 -0.58 -34.63
CA GLU A 691 16.12 -0.48 -34.08
C GLU A 691 17.03 0.26 -35.08
N PRO A 692 17.46 1.50 -34.78
CA PRO A 692 17.01 2.35 -33.67
C PRO A 692 15.59 2.90 -33.91
N ASP A 693 14.87 3.25 -32.83
CA ASP A 693 13.45 3.66 -32.88
C ASP A 693 13.21 4.81 -33.88
N ILE A 694 14.10 5.81 -33.88
CA ILE A 694 14.06 6.95 -34.81
C ILE A 694 15.46 7.21 -35.38
N SER A 695 15.55 7.36 -36.69
CA SER A 695 16.78 7.75 -37.39
C SER A 695 16.64 9.10 -38.08
N LEU A 696 17.65 9.96 -37.94
CA LEU A 696 17.77 11.26 -38.57
C LEU A 696 18.71 11.13 -39.78
N ILE A 697 18.17 11.36 -40.96
CA ILE A 697 18.87 11.13 -42.24
C ILE A 697 19.22 12.48 -42.85
N GLY A 698 20.52 12.75 -43.00
CA GLY A 698 21.05 13.95 -43.63
C GLY A 698 20.91 13.96 -45.15
N ARG A 699 21.30 15.07 -45.79
CA ARG A 699 21.10 15.33 -47.23
C ARG A 699 21.72 14.28 -48.15
N ASN A 700 22.83 13.70 -47.72
CA ASN A 700 23.56 12.69 -48.49
C ASN A 700 23.07 11.25 -48.21
N GLY A 701 21.96 11.09 -47.49
CA GLY A 701 21.42 9.78 -47.08
C GLY A 701 22.17 9.15 -45.90
N THR A 702 23.12 9.87 -45.29
CA THR A 702 23.88 9.41 -44.12
C THR A 702 23.10 9.66 -42.83
N THR A 703 23.18 8.73 -41.88
CA THR A 703 22.59 8.91 -40.54
C THR A 703 23.34 9.99 -39.77
N SER A 704 22.70 11.14 -39.54
CA SER A 704 23.26 12.25 -38.75
C SER A 704 23.01 12.06 -37.25
N GLY A 705 21.95 11.34 -36.89
CA GLY A 705 21.67 10.97 -35.51
C GLY A 705 20.59 9.91 -35.38
N VAL A 706 20.47 9.36 -34.18
CA VAL A 706 19.46 8.35 -33.82
C VAL A 706 18.86 8.68 -32.46
N ILE A 707 17.59 8.36 -32.28
CA ILE A 707 16.88 8.54 -31.01
C ILE A 707 16.34 7.19 -30.59
N GLU A 708 16.65 6.80 -29.36
CA GLU A 708 16.11 5.61 -28.73
C GLU A 708 15.15 6.02 -27.61
N VAL A 709 13.94 5.47 -27.60
CA VAL A 709 12.87 5.84 -26.69
C VAL A 709 12.57 4.69 -25.73
N LYS A 710 12.75 4.91 -24.43
CA LYS A 710 12.48 3.91 -23.38
C LYS A 710 11.32 4.36 -22.50
N GLY A 711 10.13 3.87 -22.85
CA GLY A 711 8.84 4.28 -22.27
C GLY A 711 8.52 3.74 -20.87
N GLY A 712 9.24 2.73 -20.38
CA GLY A 712 8.95 2.10 -19.08
C GLY A 712 8.98 3.11 -17.93
N THR A 713 8.08 2.95 -16.96
CA THR A 713 7.93 3.86 -15.82
C THR A 713 8.48 3.29 -14.53
N ASP A 714 8.80 2.00 -14.49
CA ASP A 714 9.34 1.29 -13.34
C ASP A 714 10.79 1.72 -13.04
N HIS A 715 11.12 1.94 -11.77
CA HIS A 715 12.49 2.30 -11.38
C HIS A 715 13.46 1.13 -11.51
N ALA A 716 12.99 -0.11 -11.26
CA ALA A 716 13.82 -1.32 -11.25
C ALA A 716 14.41 -1.66 -12.65
N GLY A 717 13.65 -1.49 -13.71
CA GLY A 717 14.07 -1.74 -15.09
C GLY A 717 14.74 -0.54 -15.77
N ALA A 718 14.96 0.58 -15.08
CA ALA A 718 15.63 1.75 -15.68
C ALA A 718 17.05 1.42 -16.17
N LEU A 719 17.80 0.62 -15.42
CA LEU A 719 19.15 0.17 -15.77
C LEU A 719 19.16 -0.82 -16.95
N GLU A 720 18.20 -1.74 -16.98
CA GLU A 720 18.04 -2.70 -18.09
C GLU A 720 17.71 -1.97 -19.40
N ARG A 721 16.77 -1.03 -19.34
CA ARG A 721 16.37 -0.21 -20.50
C ARG A 721 17.49 0.68 -21.02
N TYR A 722 18.29 1.24 -20.11
CA TYR A 722 19.54 1.92 -20.47
C TYR A 722 20.51 0.95 -21.18
N GLY A 723 20.72 -0.25 -20.66
CA GLY A 723 21.58 -1.25 -21.29
C GLY A 723 21.12 -1.65 -22.69
N ALA A 724 19.81 -1.80 -22.89
CA ALA A 724 19.23 -2.06 -24.22
C ALA A 724 19.45 -0.88 -25.18
N ALA A 725 19.23 0.36 -24.73
CA ALA A 725 19.48 1.55 -25.53
C ALA A 725 20.96 1.69 -25.92
N LYS A 726 21.86 1.44 -24.98
CA LYS A 726 23.31 1.44 -25.22
C LYS A 726 23.69 0.47 -26.32
N LYS A 727 23.15 -0.75 -26.31
CA LYS A 727 23.43 -1.75 -27.35
C LYS A 727 23.01 -1.27 -28.74
N SER A 728 21.81 -0.69 -28.87
CA SER A 728 21.32 -0.07 -30.11
C SER A 728 22.24 1.07 -30.58
N PHE A 729 22.73 1.90 -29.66
CA PHE A 729 23.69 2.96 -29.96
C PHE A 729 25.06 2.42 -30.40
N GLU A 730 25.59 1.39 -29.75
CA GLU A 730 26.85 0.75 -30.14
C GLU A 730 26.76 0.17 -31.56
N ASP A 731 25.66 -0.51 -31.88
CA ASP A 731 25.44 -1.07 -33.22
C ASP A 731 25.29 0.03 -34.29
N THR A 732 24.60 1.13 -33.97
CA THR A 732 24.54 2.32 -34.84
C THR A 732 25.92 2.90 -35.07
N LEU A 733 26.71 3.16 -34.01
CA LEU A 733 28.01 3.80 -34.11
C LEU A 733 29.06 2.95 -34.85
N ARG A 734 28.90 1.62 -34.92
CA ARG A 734 29.73 0.77 -35.79
C ARG A 734 29.51 1.05 -37.28
N SER A 735 28.28 1.34 -37.68
CA SER A 735 27.92 1.58 -39.09
C SER A 735 27.96 3.06 -39.48
N ALA A 736 27.68 3.96 -38.54
CA ALA A 736 27.73 5.41 -38.71
C ALA A 736 28.48 6.08 -37.54
N PRO A 737 29.84 6.08 -37.56
CA PRO A 737 30.65 6.55 -36.42
C PRO A 737 30.48 8.03 -36.05
N GLN A 738 29.95 8.85 -36.97
CA GLN A 738 29.72 10.28 -36.76
C GLN A 738 28.29 10.59 -36.28
N ALA A 739 27.40 9.60 -36.23
CA ALA A 739 26.02 9.81 -35.82
C ALA A 739 25.93 10.24 -34.34
N LYS A 740 25.05 11.18 -34.03
CA LYS A 740 24.74 11.58 -32.65
C LYS A 740 23.60 10.75 -32.08
N THR A 741 23.77 10.21 -30.89
CA THR A 741 22.85 9.30 -30.21
C THR A 741 22.08 10.02 -29.11
N ILE A 742 20.75 10.00 -29.19
CA ILE A 742 19.88 10.69 -28.24
C ILE A 742 19.05 9.65 -27.48
N LEU A 743 19.15 9.63 -26.15
CA LEU A 743 18.30 8.80 -25.31
C LEU A 743 17.10 9.59 -24.81
N VAL A 744 15.88 9.10 -25.05
CA VAL A 744 14.66 9.65 -24.44
C VAL A 744 14.07 8.60 -23.52
N ALA A 745 14.00 8.89 -22.22
CA ALA A 745 13.52 7.92 -21.23
C ALA A 745 12.44 8.52 -20.31
N SER A 746 11.40 7.74 -20.00
CA SER A 746 10.34 8.16 -19.07
C SER A 746 10.77 8.14 -17.61
N CYS A 747 11.71 7.25 -17.26
CA CYS A 747 12.22 7.09 -15.90
C CYS A 747 13.75 6.97 -15.95
N ILE A 748 14.45 7.87 -15.26
CA ILE A 748 15.91 7.88 -15.14
C ILE A 748 16.25 7.89 -13.65
N THR A 749 16.68 6.74 -13.11
CA THR A 749 17.15 6.63 -11.72
C THR A 749 18.47 7.38 -11.53
N PRO A 750 18.85 7.77 -10.29
CA PRO A 750 20.15 8.39 -10.03
C PRO A 750 21.33 7.54 -10.53
N GLU A 751 21.26 6.21 -10.38
CA GLU A 751 22.29 5.31 -10.86
C GLU A 751 22.33 5.22 -12.40
N ALA A 752 21.16 5.11 -13.06
CA ALA A 752 21.11 5.14 -14.52
C ALA A 752 21.62 6.49 -15.06
N LEU A 753 21.27 7.60 -14.40
CA LEU A 753 21.74 8.94 -14.76
C LEU A 753 23.26 9.05 -14.68
N GLN A 754 23.87 8.50 -13.63
CA GLN A 754 25.32 8.48 -13.49
C GLN A 754 25.97 7.71 -14.65
N ARG A 755 25.47 6.51 -14.96
CA ARG A 755 25.98 5.71 -16.08
C ARG A 755 25.78 6.40 -17.42
N ILE A 756 24.62 7.02 -17.66
CA ILE A 756 24.34 7.80 -18.87
C ILE A 756 25.34 8.94 -19.05
N LYS A 757 25.70 9.65 -17.96
CA LYS A 757 26.68 10.75 -18.01
C LYS A 757 28.10 10.28 -18.27
N GLU A 758 28.44 9.07 -17.85
CA GLU A 758 29.76 8.46 -18.04
C GLU A 758 29.86 7.70 -19.38
N ASP A 759 28.75 7.50 -20.08
CA ASP A 759 28.71 6.74 -21.32
C ASP A 759 29.01 7.60 -22.56
N GLY A 760 30.19 7.41 -23.13
CA GLY A 760 30.61 8.09 -24.36
C GLY A 760 29.80 7.73 -25.62
N THR A 761 28.96 6.68 -25.57
CA THR A 761 28.06 6.33 -26.66
C THR A 761 26.79 7.16 -26.68
N ILE A 762 26.51 7.99 -25.67
CA ILE A 762 25.32 8.85 -25.58
C ILE A 762 25.73 10.31 -25.77
N PHE A 763 25.27 10.92 -26.86
CA PHE A 763 25.51 12.34 -27.12
C PHE A 763 24.66 13.24 -26.22
N LYS A 764 23.37 12.93 -26.08
CA LYS A 764 22.45 13.68 -25.22
C LYS A 764 21.33 12.78 -24.70
N TYR A 765 20.78 13.12 -23.55
CA TYR A 765 19.59 12.45 -23.03
C TYR A 765 18.52 13.46 -22.64
N PHE A 766 17.28 13.02 -22.69
CA PHE A 766 16.13 13.79 -22.26
C PHE A 766 15.17 12.91 -21.46
N ASN A 767 14.59 13.51 -20.43
CA ASN A 767 13.48 12.89 -19.72
C ASN A 767 12.19 13.18 -20.51
N LEU A 768 11.50 12.13 -20.98
CA LEU A 768 10.24 12.27 -21.72
C LEU A 768 9.22 13.09 -20.93
N THR A 769 9.28 13.00 -19.60
CA THR A 769 8.39 13.74 -18.72
C THR A 769 8.61 15.22 -18.70
N GLN A 770 9.86 15.62 -18.68
CA GLN A 770 10.22 17.02 -18.76
C GLN A 770 9.87 17.58 -20.14
N ILE A 771 10.13 16.83 -21.22
CA ILE A 771 9.75 17.23 -22.59
C ILE A 771 8.24 17.50 -22.70
N MET A 772 7.39 16.68 -22.08
CA MET A 772 5.94 16.83 -22.21
C MET A 772 5.34 17.97 -21.37
N LYS A 773 5.97 18.35 -20.25
CA LYS A 773 5.42 19.35 -19.30
C LYS A 773 6.10 20.70 -19.41
N GLU A 774 7.41 20.72 -19.57
CA GLU A 774 8.22 21.93 -19.52
C GLU A 774 8.49 22.42 -20.93
N LYS A 775 7.93 23.59 -21.28
CA LYS A 775 8.14 24.21 -22.59
C LYS A 775 9.63 24.40 -22.92
N GLN A 776 10.46 24.67 -21.91
CA GLN A 776 11.90 24.82 -22.08
C GLN A 776 12.56 23.49 -22.48
N LYS A 777 12.26 22.39 -21.79
CA LYS A 777 12.83 21.06 -22.09
C LYS A 777 12.33 20.51 -23.42
N TYR A 778 11.08 20.80 -23.76
CA TYR A 778 10.55 20.57 -25.10
C TYR A 778 11.40 21.28 -26.17
N SER A 779 11.61 22.59 -26.02
CA SER A 779 12.45 23.39 -26.92
C SER A 779 13.87 22.85 -27.03
N GLU A 780 14.53 22.54 -25.91
CA GLU A 780 15.88 21.95 -25.90
C GLU A 780 15.96 20.62 -26.67
N PHE A 781 14.92 19.79 -26.57
CA PHE A 781 14.83 18.51 -27.27
C PHE A 781 14.67 18.70 -28.78
N VAL A 782 13.68 19.49 -29.20
CA VAL A 782 13.42 19.67 -30.63
C VAL A 782 14.54 20.44 -31.32
N GLU A 783 15.11 21.47 -30.69
CA GLU A 783 16.28 22.18 -31.21
C GLU A 783 17.45 21.21 -31.42
N CYS A 784 17.71 20.33 -30.44
CA CYS A 784 18.75 19.32 -30.57
C CYS A 784 18.52 18.39 -31.78
N VAL A 785 17.28 17.94 -32.01
CA VAL A 785 16.96 17.03 -33.11
C VAL A 785 17.05 17.74 -34.46
N PHE A 786 16.46 18.92 -34.60
CA PHE A 786 16.44 19.65 -35.87
C PHE A 786 17.79 20.28 -36.22
N MET A 787 18.64 20.62 -35.24
CA MET A 787 20.04 20.99 -35.53
C MET A 787 20.82 19.84 -36.18
N LEU A 788 20.60 18.59 -35.79
CA LEU A 788 21.25 17.44 -36.42
C LEU A 788 20.76 17.20 -37.87
N LEU A 789 19.65 17.83 -38.26
CA LEU A 789 19.10 17.81 -39.61
C LEU A 789 19.42 19.11 -40.38
N ASP A 790 20.13 20.07 -39.76
CA ASP A 790 20.50 21.34 -40.38
C ASP A 790 22.00 21.62 -40.25
N GLU A 791 22.77 21.30 -41.30
CA GLU A 791 24.22 21.47 -41.36
C GLU A 791 24.69 22.94 -41.37
N ASN A 792 23.78 23.92 -41.42
CA ASN A 792 24.12 25.35 -41.39
C ASN A 792 24.36 25.91 -39.97
N HIS A 793 24.06 25.16 -38.90
CA HIS A 793 24.37 25.57 -37.54
C HIS A 793 25.75 25.09 -37.11
N LYS A 794 26.75 25.99 -37.15
CA LYS A 794 28.02 25.78 -36.46
C LYS A 794 27.76 25.59 -34.96
N VAL A 795 28.18 24.44 -34.43
CA VAL A 795 28.13 24.10 -33.01
C VAL A 795 28.89 25.17 -32.20
N CYS A 796 28.19 25.86 -31.29
CA CYS A 796 28.87 26.50 -30.16
C CYS A 796 29.14 25.40 -29.12
N GLU A 797 30.43 25.22 -28.82
CA GLU A 797 30.96 24.28 -27.81
C GLU A 797 30.37 24.47 -26.41
#